data_AF-A0A1W9QX20-F1
#
_entry.id   AF-A0A1W9QX20-F1
#
_cell.length_a   1.000
_cell.length_b   1.000
_cell.length_c   1.000
_cell.angle_alpha   90.00
_cell.angle_beta   90.00
_cell.angle_gamma   90.00
#
_symmetry.space_group_name_H-M   'P 1'
#
loop_
_entity.id
_entity.type
_entity.pdbx_description
1 polymer ?
#
loop_
_entity_poly.entity_id
_entity_poly.type
_entity_poly.pdbx_seq_one_letter_code
_entity_poly.pdbx_strand_id
1 'polypeptide(L)'
;MKIFYKLFLISSLLVVLQTWSHAQVGIQDIKICVISDVHYFDTSLLVNDGPAFEDYLNYDRKLLRESFAITESLMDSLIAEQPDIVLASGDLTKDGELVCHQKMSDYFGQLEAAGAKVIVCPGNHDINNPDAVAFDYDTTYPVPTINPQEFKSIYTNYGFNEAIAVDTASLTYISEPIPGLQILSIDVCRYDSNYIQNNPQTAGGFKPQVLQWVKDRIIDAKSLNKVIIAIQHHNMLEHFTNQKEIFSEYVVDEWEDVYSELADLGLKVVFTGHFHAHDIRSITTASGNIFFDVETGSTVTWPCPYRIMTINTDTVLNITGKKVESINYDTGSLTFQEYGLNDLETGLPGTIIYYLTSPPQNIDQETAEFVEPAFTESLIAHYGGNEGSPSLNTSFIIWSLYLSGYAYIAEALESIWDDFPPDDWNTSIDLKYYDNKIALDLKVLLEGPFNGNEMATTLNSNFLPFGQPYIDLPWMYTGFQGTESIPNPDIVDWVIVEIRDAADAASAAPDTKIGRQVAFLLNDGSVVGFDGNSYPAFTCSPDNQLFAVVYHRNHLSVMSANPMTESAGIYSYDFTTGAGQAFGGNFAHKEITAGKWGMAGGDGNADGLVNMEDKYNFWSLFAGGKGYLPGDYNLDANINNQDKNDVWRSNLNRETQVPE
;
A
#
# COMPACT_ATOMS: atom_id res chain seq x y z
N MET A 1 12.61 70.54 -45.78
CA MET A 1 11.40 70.57 -44.94
C MET A 1 10.81 69.17 -44.93
N LYS A 2 10.94 68.53 -43.76
CA LYS A 2 10.36 67.25 -43.30
C LYS A 2 10.85 65.93 -43.95
N ILE A 3 11.54 65.22 -43.06
CA ILE A 3 12.31 63.98 -43.10
C ILE A 3 11.45 62.91 -42.40
N PHE A 4 11.39 61.74 -43.03
CA PHE A 4 11.20 60.38 -42.49
C PHE A 4 9.95 60.00 -41.67
N TYR A 5 9.18 59.09 -42.29
CA TYR A 5 8.37 58.04 -41.69
C TYR A 5 9.25 56.98 -40.99
N LYS A 6 8.64 56.24 -40.05
CA LYS A 6 9.15 55.15 -39.18
C LYS A 6 9.80 55.59 -37.86
N LEU A 7 8.96 55.70 -36.83
CA LEU A 7 9.29 55.22 -35.48
C LEU A 7 8.03 54.63 -34.85
N PHE A 8 8.04 53.30 -34.71
CA PHE A 8 7.17 52.56 -33.81
C PHE A 8 7.54 52.98 -32.39
N LEU A 9 6.58 53.57 -31.66
CA LEU A 9 6.75 53.88 -30.25
C LEU A 9 6.68 52.59 -29.44
N ILE A 10 7.82 52.26 -28.83
CA ILE A 10 7.92 51.44 -27.63
C ILE A 10 7.26 52.25 -26.51
N SER A 11 6.07 51.85 -26.07
CA SER A 11 5.51 52.28 -24.78
C SER A 11 5.57 51.10 -23.82
N SER A 12 6.56 51.18 -22.95
CA SER A 12 6.84 50.38 -21.76
C SER A 12 5.61 49.73 -21.11
N LEU A 13 5.57 48.40 -21.22
CA LEU A 13 4.87 47.49 -20.31
C LEU A 13 5.62 47.56 -18.96
N LEU A 14 5.11 48.33 -17.99
CA LEU A 14 5.47 48.11 -16.59
C LEU A 14 4.62 46.92 -16.12
N VAL A 15 5.11 45.71 -16.34
CA VAL A 15 4.69 44.55 -15.56
C VAL A 15 5.28 44.76 -14.19
N VAL A 16 4.44 45.08 -13.22
CA VAL A 16 4.77 44.92 -11.81
C VAL A 16 4.96 43.42 -11.61
N LEU A 17 6.20 42.95 -11.73
CA LEU A 17 6.62 41.69 -11.14
C LEU A 17 6.49 41.86 -9.63
N GLN A 18 5.29 41.65 -9.11
CA GLN A 18 5.15 41.18 -7.75
C GLN A 18 5.80 39.80 -7.74
N THR A 19 7.07 39.77 -7.35
CA THR A 19 7.68 38.56 -6.83
C THR A 19 6.85 38.17 -5.63
N TRP A 20 5.90 37.27 -5.83
CA TRP A 20 5.41 36.44 -4.74
C TRP A 20 6.64 35.65 -4.31
N SER A 21 7.30 36.11 -3.24
CA SER A 21 8.09 35.20 -2.45
C SER A 21 7.13 34.09 -2.05
N HIS A 22 7.26 32.93 -2.69
CA HIS A 22 6.76 31.69 -2.13
C HIS A 22 7.63 31.48 -0.89
N ALA A 23 7.31 32.20 0.17
CA ALA A 23 7.75 31.80 1.49
C ALA A 23 7.09 30.43 1.65
N GLN A 24 7.92 29.40 1.51
CA GLN A 24 7.61 28.08 2.01
C GLN A 24 7.33 28.31 3.49
N VAL A 25 6.04 28.48 3.83
CA VAL A 25 5.61 28.52 5.22
C VAL A 25 5.96 27.13 5.70
N GLY A 26 7.05 27.01 6.44
CA GLY A 26 7.47 25.73 7.01
C GLY A 26 6.26 25.16 7.73
N ILE A 27 5.84 23.96 7.30
CA ILE A 27 4.78 23.23 7.96
C ILE A 27 5.28 23.01 9.39
N GLN A 28 4.69 23.69 10.37
CA GLN A 28 4.80 23.20 11.75
C GLN A 28 4.15 21.82 11.75
N ASP A 29 4.71 20.86 12.50
CA ASP A 29 4.16 19.51 12.61
C ASP A 29 2.62 19.54 12.73
N ILE A 30 1.94 18.93 11.75
CA ILE A 30 0.47 18.88 11.68
C ILE A 30 0.03 17.53 12.22
N LYS A 31 -0.74 17.53 13.31
CA LYS A 31 -1.29 16.32 13.89
C LYS A 31 -2.66 16.00 13.30
N ILE A 32 -2.81 14.80 12.76
CA ILE A 32 -4.04 14.34 12.12
C ILE A 32 -4.50 13.06 12.81
N CYS A 33 -5.79 12.92 13.09
CA CYS A 33 -6.38 11.64 13.47
C CYS A 33 -7.26 11.12 12.34
N VAL A 34 -7.29 9.79 12.14
CA VAL A 34 -8.16 9.13 11.14
C VAL A 34 -9.01 8.10 11.84
N ILE A 35 -10.30 8.10 11.51
CA ILE A 35 -11.29 7.11 11.93
C ILE A 35 -12.06 6.63 10.69
N SER A 36 -12.57 5.41 10.75
CA SER A 36 -13.43 4.87 9.71
C SER A 36 -14.51 3.96 10.30
N ASP A 37 -15.59 3.76 9.54
CA ASP A 37 -16.61 2.73 9.78
C ASP A 37 -17.11 2.79 11.22
N VAL A 38 -17.56 3.97 11.64
CA VAL A 38 -18.06 4.23 12.99
C VAL A 38 -19.37 3.48 13.22
N HIS A 39 -20.16 3.32 12.16
CA HIS A 39 -21.45 2.65 12.18
C HIS A 39 -22.30 3.02 13.41
N TYR A 40 -22.33 4.31 13.74
CA TYR A 40 -23.00 4.75 14.96
C TYR A 40 -24.47 4.34 14.95
N PHE A 41 -24.88 3.64 16.00
CA PHE A 41 -26.26 3.23 16.22
C PHE A 41 -26.82 3.93 17.47
N ASP A 42 -27.78 4.83 17.27
CA ASP A 42 -28.40 5.56 18.37
C ASP A 42 -29.32 4.64 19.19
N THR A 43 -29.13 4.62 20.51
CA THR A 43 -29.90 3.77 21.44
C THR A 43 -31.42 3.98 21.38
N SER A 44 -31.92 5.12 20.89
CA SER A 44 -33.36 5.35 20.69
C SER A 44 -33.96 4.51 19.57
N LEU A 45 -33.14 3.94 18.69
CA LEU A 45 -33.56 3.01 17.64
C LEU A 45 -33.75 1.58 18.18
N LEU A 46 -33.28 1.26 19.39
CA LEU A 46 -33.60 0.02 20.09
C LEU A 46 -34.75 0.28 21.06
N VAL A 47 -35.99 0.31 20.54
CA VAL A 47 -37.20 0.65 21.30
C VAL A 47 -37.47 -0.36 22.40
N ASN A 48 -37.47 -1.64 22.02
CA ASN A 48 -37.45 -2.77 22.95
C ASN A 48 -36.44 -3.79 22.42
N ASP A 49 -35.55 -4.23 23.29
CA ASP A 49 -34.59 -5.27 22.95
C ASP A 49 -35.27 -6.62 22.76
N GLY A 50 -34.80 -7.43 21.82
CA GLY A 50 -35.43 -8.70 21.48
C GLY A 50 -34.94 -9.34 20.19
N PRO A 51 -35.66 -10.41 19.74
CA PRO A 51 -35.19 -11.28 18.67
C PRO A 51 -34.82 -10.56 17.36
N ALA A 52 -35.50 -9.48 16.98
CA ALA A 52 -35.20 -8.79 15.73
C ALA A 52 -33.80 -8.14 15.72
N PHE A 53 -33.33 -7.63 16.86
CA PHE A 53 -32.00 -7.06 16.96
C PHE A 53 -30.93 -8.15 17.13
N GLU A 54 -31.22 -9.18 17.93
CA GLU A 54 -30.35 -10.36 18.06
C GLU A 54 -30.13 -11.06 16.71
N ASP A 55 -31.18 -11.22 15.91
CA ASP A 55 -31.10 -11.81 14.57
C ASP A 55 -30.22 -10.96 13.63
N TYR A 56 -30.24 -9.64 13.76
CA TYR A 56 -29.35 -8.75 13.01
C TYR A 56 -27.89 -8.96 13.44
N LEU A 57 -27.62 -8.98 14.75
CA LEU A 57 -26.27 -9.15 15.28
C LEU A 57 -25.65 -10.53 14.94
N ASN A 58 -26.47 -11.58 14.78
CA ASN A 58 -25.99 -12.91 14.40
C ASN A 58 -25.31 -12.99 13.02
N TYR A 59 -25.52 -11.99 12.16
CA TYR A 59 -24.91 -11.90 10.82
C TYR A 59 -24.09 -10.62 10.64
N ASP A 60 -23.69 -10.00 11.74
CA ASP A 60 -22.84 -8.82 11.75
C ASP A 60 -21.62 -9.06 12.66
N ARG A 61 -20.49 -8.47 12.29
CA ARG A 61 -19.22 -8.51 13.02
C ARG A 61 -19.01 -7.26 13.90
N LYS A 62 -19.97 -6.34 13.91
CA LYS A 62 -19.89 -5.03 14.56
C LYS A 62 -20.50 -5.09 15.96
N LEU A 63 -19.83 -4.45 16.91
CA LEU A 63 -20.28 -4.17 18.28
C LEU A 63 -21.35 -3.06 18.30
N LEU A 64 -22.45 -3.24 17.55
CA LEU A 64 -23.45 -2.18 17.34
C LEU A 64 -24.20 -1.80 18.61
N ARG A 65 -24.44 -2.76 19.49
CA ARG A 65 -25.08 -2.55 20.78
C ARG A 65 -24.23 -1.63 21.67
N GLU A 66 -22.92 -1.74 21.54
CA GLU A 66 -21.90 -0.97 22.26
C GLU A 66 -21.45 0.28 21.51
N SER A 67 -21.84 0.46 20.23
CA SER A 67 -21.34 1.51 19.34
C SER A 67 -21.42 2.92 19.94
N PHE A 68 -22.45 3.21 20.74
CA PHE A 68 -22.57 4.51 21.41
C PHE A 68 -21.45 4.74 22.44
N ALA A 69 -21.15 3.73 23.28
CA ALA A 69 -20.13 3.82 24.32
C ALA A 69 -18.72 3.80 23.72
N ILE A 70 -18.54 3.06 22.63
CA ILE A 70 -17.33 3.08 21.81
C ILE A 70 -17.10 4.47 21.24
N THR A 71 -18.13 5.06 20.62
CA THR A 71 -18.03 6.39 20.01
C THR A 71 -17.73 7.47 21.06
N GLU A 72 -18.39 7.44 22.21
CA GLU A 72 -18.09 8.38 23.31
C GLU A 72 -16.63 8.28 23.77
N SER A 73 -16.12 7.06 24.00
CA SER A 73 -14.72 6.86 24.40
C SER A 73 -13.72 7.25 23.30
N LEU A 74 -14.08 7.03 22.03
CA LEU A 74 -13.28 7.43 20.89
C LEU A 74 -13.19 8.96 20.82
N MET A 75 -14.31 9.68 20.95
CA MET A 75 -14.33 11.14 20.95
C MET A 75 -13.47 11.70 22.09
N ASP A 76 -13.57 11.15 23.30
CA ASP A 76 -12.71 11.55 24.43
C ASP A 76 -11.22 11.35 24.12
N SER A 77 -10.88 10.21 23.49
CA SER A 77 -9.50 9.91 23.08
C SER A 77 -9.01 10.91 22.03
N LEU A 78 -9.80 11.19 21.00
CA LEU A 78 -9.46 12.16 19.95
C LEU A 78 -9.30 13.58 20.50
N ILE A 79 -10.17 14.02 21.42
CA ILE A 79 -10.04 15.32 22.09
C ILE A 79 -8.75 15.39 22.92
N ALA A 80 -8.40 14.31 23.62
CA ALA A 80 -7.17 14.24 24.42
C ALA A 80 -5.91 14.28 23.54
N GLU A 81 -5.98 13.77 22.31
CA GLU A 81 -4.88 13.86 21.35
C GLU A 81 -4.64 15.30 20.83
N GLN A 82 -5.62 16.20 20.93
CA GLN A 82 -5.54 17.57 20.40
C GLN A 82 -5.06 17.65 18.94
N PRO A 83 -5.70 16.93 18.00
CA PRO A 83 -5.31 16.98 16.61
C PRO A 83 -5.65 18.34 15.98
N ASP A 84 -4.89 18.74 14.96
CA ASP A 84 -5.24 19.86 14.09
C ASP A 84 -6.39 19.46 13.14
N ILE A 85 -6.43 18.19 12.73
CA ILE A 85 -7.39 17.66 11.76
C ILE A 85 -7.88 16.27 12.20
N VAL A 86 -9.18 16.00 12.05
CA VAL A 86 -9.76 14.66 12.13
C VAL A 86 -10.37 14.29 10.79
N LEU A 87 -10.01 13.13 10.26
CA LEU A 87 -10.49 12.55 9.02
C LEU A 87 -11.44 11.40 9.33
N ALA A 88 -12.61 11.37 8.69
CA ALA A 88 -13.57 10.26 8.79
C ALA A 88 -13.88 9.68 7.40
N SER A 89 -13.40 8.47 7.13
CA SER A 89 -13.44 7.81 5.81
C SER A 89 -14.72 6.98 5.56
N GLY A 90 -15.89 7.51 5.92
CA GLY A 90 -17.18 6.91 5.58
C GLY A 90 -17.73 5.92 6.62
N ASP A 91 -18.93 5.41 6.31
CA ASP A 91 -19.78 4.58 7.16
C ASP A 91 -19.90 5.15 8.57
N LEU A 92 -20.35 6.39 8.61
CA LEU A 92 -20.50 7.17 9.84
C LEU A 92 -21.64 6.61 10.70
N THR A 93 -22.64 5.99 10.06
CA THR A 93 -23.87 5.49 10.69
C THR A 93 -24.09 4.02 10.39
N LYS A 94 -24.93 3.33 11.18
CA LYS A 94 -25.24 1.91 10.96
C LYS A 94 -25.84 1.70 9.57
N ASP A 95 -26.98 2.33 9.29
CA ASP A 95 -27.71 2.17 8.03
C ASP A 95 -28.34 3.51 7.57
N GLY A 96 -27.61 4.61 7.73
CA GLY A 96 -27.99 5.90 7.15
C GLY A 96 -29.16 6.57 7.87
N GLU A 97 -29.45 6.20 9.13
CA GLU A 97 -30.56 6.77 9.87
C GLU A 97 -30.31 8.25 10.17
N LEU A 98 -31.32 9.10 9.92
CA LEU A 98 -31.22 10.55 10.12
C LEU A 98 -30.80 10.90 11.55
N VAL A 99 -31.30 10.15 12.55
CA VAL A 99 -30.94 10.39 13.97
C VAL A 99 -29.46 10.08 14.23
N CYS A 100 -28.93 9.00 13.65
CA CYS A 100 -27.52 8.64 13.76
C CYS A 100 -26.63 9.70 13.11
N HIS A 101 -27.02 10.21 11.94
CA HIS A 101 -26.31 11.31 11.28
C HIS A 101 -26.29 12.59 12.11
N GLN A 102 -27.40 12.95 12.74
CA GLN A 102 -27.47 14.12 13.62
C GLN A 102 -26.54 13.96 14.84
N LYS A 103 -26.47 12.76 15.40
CA LYS A 103 -25.57 12.46 16.53
C LYS A 103 -24.10 12.48 16.14
N MET A 104 -23.75 11.91 15.00
CA MET A 104 -22.38 12.00 14.48
C MET A 104 -21.96 13.43 14.19
N SER A 105 -22.87 14.24 13.63
CA SER A 105 -22.66 15.69 13.47
C SER A 105 -22.40 16.37 14.82
N ASP A 106 -23.20 16.07 15.86
CA ASP A 106 -22.96 16.60 17.22
C ASP A 106 -21.59 16.19 17.79
N TYR A 107 -21.14 14.94 17.58
CA TYR A 107 -19.81 14.48 18.01
C TYR A 107 -18.68 15.20 17.27
N PHE A 108 -18.78 15.37 15.95
CA PHE A 108 -17.81 16.14 15.19
C PHE A 108 -17.79 17.61 15.61
N GLY A 109 -18.94 18.19 15.98
CA GLY A 109 -19.00 19.51 16.60
C GLY A 109 -18.22 19.63 17.91
N GLN A 110 -18.12 18.55 18.70
CA GLN A 110 -17.29 18.53 19.92
C GLN A 110 -15.80 18.55 19.59
N LEU A 111 -15.37 17.82 18.55
CA LEU A 111 -13.99 17.84 18.06
C LEU A 111 -13.60 19.23 17.55
N GLU A 112 -14.49 19.89 16.79
CA GLU A 112 -14.26 21.28 16.35
C GLU A 112 -14.22 22.27 17.51
N ALA A 113 -15.10 22.11 18.50
CA ALA A 113 -15.07 22.93 19.71
C ALA A 113 -13.78 22.73 20.52
N ALA A 114 -13.14 21.56 20.43
CA ALA A 114 -11.84 21.27 21.02
C ALA A 114 -10.65 21.78 20.19
N GLY A 115 -10.88 22.30 18.97
CA GLY A 115 -9.90 22.99 18.14
C GLY A 115 -9.47 22.26 16.86
N ALA A 116 -9.97 21.04 16.63
CA ALA A 116 -9.68 20.30 15.41
C ALA A 116 -10.53 20.80 14.22
N LYS A 117 -10.07 20.54 12.99
CA LYS A 117 -10.92 20.62 11.79
C LYS A 117 -11.38 19.22 11.43
N VAL A 118 -12.66 19.02 11.14
CA VAL A 118 -13.15 17.70 10.75
C VAL A 118 -13.40 17.67 9.24
N ILE A 119 -13.03 16.57 8.59
CA ILE A 119 -13.27 16.33 7.15
C ILE A 119 -13.84 14.93 6.98
N VAL A 120 -14.97 14.84 6.28
CA VAL A 120 -15.71 13.57 6.11
C VAL A 120 -15.87 13.18 4.64
N CYS A 121 -15.93 11.89 4.36
CA CYS A 121 -16.56 11.34 3.15
C CYS A 121 -17.72 10.41 3.56
N PRO A 122 -18.71 10.15 2.68
CA PRO A 122 -19.73 9.14 2.93
C PRO A 122 -19.16 7.71 2.75
N GLY A 123 -19.79 6.72 3.37
CA GLY A 123 -19.65 5.31 3.00
C GLY A 123 -20.94 4.71 2.38
N ASN A 124 -20.94 3.41 2.09
CA ASN A 124 -22.10 2.76 1.45
C ASN A 124 -23.33 2.67 2.36
N HIS A 125 -23.17 2.72 3.68
CA HIS A 125 -24.31 2.65 4.60
C HIS A 125 -25.02 3.99 4.82
N ASP A 126 -24.39 5.12 4.49
CA ASP A 126 -24.84 6.44 4.96
C ASP A 126 -26.02 7.04 4.18
N ILE A 127 -26.14 6.80 2.87
CA ILE A 127 -27.00 7.61 2.00
C ILE A 127 -28.03 6.75 1.26
N ASN A 128 -29.27 7.25 1.20
CA ASN A 128 -30.40 6.60 0.54
C ASN A 128 -30.56 5.13 0.96
N ASN A 129 -30.25 4.80 2.21
CA ASN A 129 -30.21 3.41 2.66
C ASN A 129 -31.64 2.93 2.99
N PRO A 130 -32.19 1.94 2.27
CA PRO A 130 -33.54 1.43 2.52
C PRO A 130 -33.63 0.60 3.81
N ASP A 131 -32.50 0.22 4.40
CA ASP A 131 -32.41 -0.64 5.59
C ASP A 131 -32.36 0.15 6.90
N ALA A 132 -32.55 1.48 6.84
CA ALA A 132 -32.73 2.34 8.00
C ALA A 132 -33.97 1.94 8.82
N VAL A 133 -33.76 1.23 9.93
CA VAL A 133 -34.83 0.71 10.79
C VAL A 133 -34.58 0.95 12.27
N ALA A 134 -35.66 1.03 13.05
CA ALA A 134 -35.66 0.82 14.49
C ALA A 134 -36.09 -0.63 14.81
N PHE A 135 -35.57 -1.17 15.90
CA PHE A 135 -35.88 -2.50 16.42
C PHE A 135 -36.84 -2.40 17.60
N ASP A 136 -37.90 -3.20 17.57
CA ASP A 136 -38.91 -3.29 18.61
C ASP A 136 -39.29 -4.75 18.84
N TYR A 137 -38.60 -5.35 19.80
CA TYR A 137 -38.71 -6.75 20.20
C TYR A 137 -38.52 -7.72 19.02
N ASP A 138 -39.59 -8.23 18.40
CA ASP A 138 -39.57 -9.19 17.29
C ASP A 138 -39.87 -8.56 15.92
N THR A 139 -39.89 -7.22 15.84
CA THR A 139 -40.19 -6.48 14.61
C THR A 139 -39.21 -5.34 14.36
N THR A 140 -39.11 -4.92 13.09
CA THR A 140 -38.42 -3.70 12.67
C THR A 140 -39.41 -2.70 12.08
N TYR A 141 -39.11 -1.41 12.25
CA TYR A 141 -39.90 -0.32 11.66
C TYR A 141 -38.98 0.63 10.89
N PRO A 142 -39.33 0.98 9.63
CA PRO A 142 -38.56 1.96 8.87
C PRO A 142 -38.47 3.30 9.60
N VAL A 143 -37.27 3.87 9.64
CA VAL A 143 -37.01 5.22 10.14
C VAL A 143 -36.49 6.11 9.00
N PRO A 144 -36.55 7.44 9.11
CA PRO A 144 -36.01 8.32 8.07
C PRO A 144 -34.50 8.09 7.85
N THR A 145 -34.11 7.94 6.58
CA THR A 145 -32.72 8.06 6.12
C THR A 145 -32.52 9.41 5.42
N ILE A 146 -31.30 9.68 4.92
CA ILE A 146 -30.93 10.93 4.27
C ILE A 146 -30.54 10.74 2.81
N ASN A 147 -30.72 11.80 2.01
CA ASN A 147 -30.22 11.87 0.64
C ASN A 147 -28.88 12.64 0.55
N PRO A 148 -28.19 12.66 -0.61
CA PRO A 148 -26.89 13.31 -0.73
C PRO A 148 -26.87 14.80 -0.34
N GLN A 149 -27.94 15.55 -0.63
CA GLN A 149 -28.02 16.97 -0.26
C GLN A 149 -28.21 17.16 1.24
N GLU A 150 -28.92 16.24 1.88
CA GLU A 150 -29.07 16.22 3.34
C GLU A 150 -27.75 15.85 4.02
N PHE A 151 -26.99 14.87 3.49
CA PHE A 151 -25.64 14.56 3.98
C PHE A 151 -24.75 15.79 3.96
N LYS A 152 -24.69 16.47 2.80
CA LYS A 152 -23.95 17.73 2.65
C LYS A 152 -24.43 18.80 3.63
N SER A 153 -25.73 18.88 3.91
CA SER A 153 -26.31 19.88 4.82
C SER A 153 -26.00 19.57 6.29
N ILE A 154 -26.10 18.31 6.71
CA ILE A 154 -25.83 17.85 8.08
C ILE A 154 -24.34 18.00 8.41
N TYR A 155 -23.48 17.69 7.45
CA TYR A 155 -22.03 17.75 7.61
C TYR A 155 -21.39 18.99 6.97
N THR A 156 -22.16 20.07 6.76
CA THR A 156 -21.68 21.27 6.05
C THR A 156 -20.38 21.83 6.63
N ASN A 157 -20.22 21.85 7.95
CA ASN A 157 -19.03 22.41 8.61
C ASN A 157 -17.83 21.46 8.63
N TYR A 158 -17.99 20.21 8.21
CA TYR A 158 -16.94 19.19 8.30
C TYR A 158 -16.33 18.92 6.93
N GLY A 159 -15.82 20.00 6.31
CA GLY A 159 -15.10 19.97 5.04
C GLY A 159 -15.82 20.70 3.90
N PHE A 160 -17.14 20.54 3.75
CA PHE A 160 -17.88 21.10 2.60
C PHE A 160 -17.90 22.63 2.55
N ASN A 161 -18.03 23.29 3.70
CA ASN A 161 -18.05 24.76 3.79
C ASN A 161 -16.64 25.36 3.64
N GLU A 162 -15.61 24.62 4.04
CA GLU A 162 -14.19 24.97 3.90
C GLU A 162 -13.59 24.52 2.56
N ALA A 163 -14.39 23.86 1.70
CA ALA A 163 -13.93 23.33 0.43
C ALA A 163 -13.53 24.45 -0.52
N ILE A 164 -12.35 24.30 -1.12
CA ILE A 164 -11.87 25.20 -2.18
C ILE A 164 -12.50 24.85 -3.53
N ALA A 165 -12.93 23.60 -3.71
CA ALA A 165 -13.70 23.14 -4.85
C ALA A 165 -14.54 21.90 -4.47
N VAL A 166 -15.72 21.78 -5.07
CA VAL A 166 -16.65 20.66 -4.87
C VAL A 166 -17.05 20.15 -6.25
N ASP A 167 -17.02 18.83 -6.45
CA ASP A 167 -17.53 18.22 -7.67
C ASP A 167 -19.05 18.40 -7.77
N THR A 168 -19.58 18.40 -8.99
CA THR A 168 -21.01 18.63 -9.24
C THR A 168 -21.82 17.35 -9.41
N ALA A 169 -21.18 16.18 -9.51
CA ALA A 169 -21.79 14.89 -9.79
C ALA A 169 -21.71 13.88 -8.65
N SER A 170 -20.98 14.18 -7.58
CA SER A 170 -20.87 13.41 -6.35
C SER A 170 -20.73 14.31 -5.12
N LEU A 171 -20.51 13.72 -3.95
CA LEU A 171 -20.09 14.41 -2.74
C LEU A 171 -18.57 14.60 -2.63
N THR A 172 -17.82 14.43 -3.73
CA THR A 172 -16.37 14.66 -3.76
C THR A 172 -16.04 16.15 -3.62
N TYR A 173 -15.05 16.47 -2.80
CA TYR A 173 -14.56 17.84 -2.63
C TYR A 173 -13.08 17.87 -2.20
N ILE A 174 -12.47 19.04 -2.29
CA ILE A 174 -11.11 19.29 -1.80
C ILE A 174 -11.10 20.52 -0.93
N SER A 175 -10.41 20.43 0.21
CA SER A 175 -10.26 21.50 1.19
C SER A 175 -8.78 21.74 1.48
N GLU A 176 -8.42 22.97 1.86
CA GLU A 176 -7.06 23.31 2.32
C GLU A 176 -7.12 23.72 3.80
N PRO A 177 -7.30 22.75 4.73
CA PRO A 177 -7.48 23.05 6.15
C PRO A 177 -6.24 23.74 6.74
N ILE A 178 -5.04 23.45 6.26
CA ILE A 178 -3.81 24.11 6.67
C ILE A 178 -3.12 24.63 5.41
N PRO A 179 -2.65 25.89 5.36
CA PRO A 179 -1.97 26.41 4.18
C PRO A 179 -0.81 25.50 3.74
N GLY A 180 -0.87 24.97 2.53
CA GLY A 180 0.11 24.01 2.02
C GLY A 180 -0.34 22.55 2.01
N LEU A 181 -1.36 22.19 2.80
CA LEU A 181 -1.92 20.84 2.88
C LEU A 181 -3.36 20.82 2.36
N GLN A 182 -3.56 20.12 1.25
CA GLN A 182 -4.86 19.85 0.66
C GLN A 182 -5.32 18.44 1.01
N ILE A 183 -6.60 18.31 1.33
CA ILE A 183 -7.25 17.04 1.64
C ILE A 183 -8.38 16.84 0.65
N LEU A 184 -8.25 15.79 -0.14
CA LEU A 184 -9.20 15.39 -1.16
C LEU A 184 -10.15 14.33 -0.59
N SER A 185 -11.42 14.68 -0.39
CA SER A 185 -12.47 13.74 0.01
C SER A 185 -13.17 13.21 -1.24
N ILE A 186 -13.10 11.89 -1.45
CA ILE A 186 -13.58 11.21 -2.66
C ILE A 186 -14.82 10.37 -2.31
N ASP A 187 -15.87 10.57 -3.10
CA ASP A 187 -17.12 9.82 -3.02
C ASP A 187 -17.20 8.84 -4.19
N VAL A 188 -16.98 7.56 -3.88
CA VAL A 188 -17.05 6.43 -4.81
C VAL A 188 -18.27 5.54 -4.53
N CYS A 189 -19.16 5.93 -3.62
CA CYS A 189 -20.30 5.13 -3.16
C CYS A 189 -21.42 5.07 -4.20
N ARG A 190 -22.20 3.97 -4.21
CA ARG A 190 -23.26 3.70 -5.20
C ARG A 190 -24.69 3.87 -4.66
N TYR A 191 -24.94 4.96 -3.94
CA TYR A 191 -26.25 5.20 -3.30
C TYR A 191 -27.37 5.65 -4.26
N ASP A 192 -27.07 6.03 -5.51
CA ASP A 192 -28.07 6.53 -6.47
C ASP A 192 -29.11 5.47 -6.86
N SER A 193 -28.74 4.18 -6.77
CA SER A 193 -29.61 3.06 -7.15
C SER A 193 -30.28 2.35 -5.98
N ASN A 194 -29.95 2.70 -4.73
CA ASN A 194 -30.36 1.96 -3.53
C ASN A 194 -31.88 1.76 -3.46
N TYR A 195 -32.69 2.81 -3.65
CA TYR A 195 -34.15 2.69 -3.64
C TYR A 195 -34.73 1.91 -4.82
N ILE A 196 -34.09 1.95 -5.98
CA ILE A 196 -34.55 1.20 -7.16
C ILE A 196 -34.30 -0.29 -6.97
N GLN A 197 -33.16 -0.64 -6.38
CA GLN A 197 -32.77 -2.00 -6.09
C GLN A 197 -33.33 -2.54 -4.76
N ASN A 198 -33.86 -1.65 -3.92
CA ASN A 198 -34.29 -1.94 -2.54
C ASN A 198 -33.19 -2.68 -1.74
N ASN A 199 -31.95 -2.22 -1.90
CA ASN A 199 -30.76 -2.75 -1.24
C ASN A 199 -29.65 -1.68 -1.26
N PRO A 200 -28.95 -1.40 -0.15
CA PRO A 200 -27.74 -0.59 -0.19
C PRO A 200 -26.67 -1.28 -1.04
N GLN A 201 -26.02 -0.54 -1.94
CA GLN A 201 -24.95 -1.08 -2.76
C GLN A 201 -23.63 -1.10 -1.99
N THR A 202 -23.09 -2.30 -1.72
CA THR A 202 -21.80 -2.48 -1.03
C THR A 202 -20.63 -2.02 -1.90
N ALA A 203 -20.66 -2.33 -3.20
CA ALA A 203 -19.56 -2.00 -4.12
C ALA A 203 -19.41 -0.49 -4.39
N GLY A 204 -18.16 -0.05 -4.56
CA GLY A 204 -17.78 1.31 -4.92
C GLY A 204 -17.17 1.42 -6.33
N GLY A 205 -17.10 2.63 -6.87
CA GLY A 205 -16.34 2.90 -8.09
C GLY A 205 -16.53 4.31 -8.61
N PHE A 206 -15.57 4.78 -9.41
CA PHE A 206 -15.58 6.13 -9.91
C PHE A 206 -16.60 6.33 -11.04
N LYS A 207 -17.41 7.39 -10.93
CA LYS A 207 -18.06 7.98 -12.11
C LYS A 207 -16.96 8.61 -12.98
N PRO A 208 -16.93 8.41 -14.32
CA PRO A 208 -15.84 8.91 -15.17
C PRO A 208 -15.54 10.41 -15.02
N GLN A 209 -16.58 11.23 -14.86
CA GLN A 209 -16.43 12.68 -14.64
C GLN A 209 -15.85 13.03 -13.27
N VAL A 210 -16.10 12.21 -12.24
CA VAL A 210 -15.54 12.37 -10.89
C VAL A 210 -14.07 11.99 -10.90
N LEU A 211 -13.70 10.88 -11.55
CA LEU A 211 -12.30 10.49 -11.71
C LEU A 211 -11.50 11.59 -12.44
N GLN A 212 -12.02 12.11 -13.55
CA GLN A 212 -11.37 13.21 -14.25
C GLN A 212 -11.22 14.45 -13.37
N TRP A 213 -12.26 14.80 -12.59
CA TRP A 213 -12.20 15.93 -11.67
C TRP A 213 -11.13 15.73 -10.60
N VAL A 214 -11.02 14.53 -10.02
CA VAL A 214 -9.99 14.15 -9.05
C VAL A 214 -8.59 14.28 -9.66
N LYS A 215 -8.38 13.74 -10.86
CA LYS A 215 -7.11 13.86 -11.61
C LYS A 215 -6.70 15.31 -11.78
N ASP A 216 -7.63 16.17 -12.18
CA ASP A 216 -7.37 17.60 -12.34
C ASP A 216 -6.97 18.28 -11.02
N ARG A 217 -7.58 17.90 -9.87
CA ARG A 217 -7.20 18.46 -8.55
C ARG A 217 -5.82 18.02 -8.10
N ILE A 218 -5.44 16.78 -8.36
CA ILE A 218 -4.08 16.29 -8.06
C ILE A 218 -3.04 17.05 -8.88
N ILE A 219 -3.31 17.27 -10.18
CA ILE A 219 -2.45 18.07 -11.06
C ILE A 219 -2.32 19.50 -10.54
N ASP A 220 -3.44 20.13 -10.17
CA ASP A 220 -3.45 21.49 -9.63
C ASP A 220 -2.60 21.57 -8.35
N ALA A 221 -2.82 20.66 -7.39
CA ALA A 221 -2.07 20.59 -6.13
C ALA A 221 -0.56 20.46 -6.36
N LYS A 222 -0.16 19.53 -7.24
CA LYS A 222 1.23 19.32 -7.62
C LYS A 222 1.83 20.56 -8.27
N SER A 223 1.12 21.21 -9.20
CA SER A 223 1.59 22.44 -9.87
C SER A 223 1.79 23.61 -8.91
N LEU A 224 1.08 23.61 -7.78
CA LEU A 224 1.17 24.60 -6.71
C LEU A 224 2.14 24.17 -5.60
N ASN A 225 2.81 23.02 -5.74
CA ASN A 225 3.66 22.39 -4.73
C ASN A 225 2.97 22.28 -3.36
N LYS A 226 1.69 21.88 -3.37
CA LYS A 226 0.87 21.62 -2.20
C LYS A 226 0.93 20.13 -1.86
N VAL A 227 1.12 19.79 -0.59
CA VAL A 227 0.95 18.41 -0.14
C VAL A 227 -0.52 18.04 -0.34
N ILE A 228 -0.78 16.91 -1.00
CA ILE A 228 -2.13 16.37 -1.15
C ILE A 228 -2.20 14.97 -0.55
N ILE A 229 -3.22 14.75 0.27
CA ILE A 229 -3.63 13.43 0.77
C ILE A 229 -5.11 13.23 0.43
N ALA A 230 -5.55 11.98 0.30
CA ALA A 230 -6.94 11.66 -0.01
C ALA A 230 -7.61 10.85 1.10
N ILE A 231 -8.92 11.01 1.24
CA ILE A 231 -9.79 10.08 1.96
C ILE A 231 -10.85 9.58 1.00
N GLN A 232 -11.20 8.31 1.12
CA GLN A 232 -12.35 7.68 0.47
C GLN A 232 -12.81 6.51 1.33
N HIS A 233 -13.95 5.91 1.02
CA HIS A 233 -14.44 4.80 1.82
C HIS A 233 -13.85 3.44 1.42
N HIS A 234 -14.05 3.04 0.15
CA HIS A 234 -13.56 1.78 -0.41
C HIS A 234 -12.04 1.76 -0.60
N ASN A 235 -11.43 0.58 -0.50
CA ASN A 235 -10.00 0.39 -0.76
C ASN A 235 -9.66 0.73 -2.23
N MET A 236 -8.52 1.40 -2.43
CA MET A 236 -7.91 1.66 -3.73
C MET A 236 -7.02 0.50 -4.19
N LEU A 237 -6.46 -0.27 -3.28
CA LEU A 237 -5.61 -1.42 -3.56
C LEU A 237 -6.26 -2.70 -3.00
N GLU A 238 -5.82 -3.84 -3.52
CA GLU A 238 -5.95 -5.09 -2.79
C GLU A 238 -4.95 -5.11 -1.62
N HIS A 239 -5.44 -5.34 -0.40
CA HIS A 239 -4.65 -5.48 0.82
C HIS A 239 -4.10 -6.90 0.99
N PHE A 240 -4.69 -7.88 0.31
CA PHE A 240 -4.14 -9.24 0.14
C PHE A 240 -4.45 -9.77 -1.26
N THR A 241 -3.69 -10.75 -1.71
CA THR A 241 -3.80 -11.30 -3.07
C THR A 241 -5.21 -11.82 -3.34
N ASN A 242 -5.77 -11.52 -4.51
CA ASN A 242 -7.11 -11.93 -4.92
C ASN A 242 -8.24 -11.36 -4.05
N GLN A 243 -8.01 -10.28 -3.29
CA GLN A 243 -9.07 -9.64 -2.50
C GLN A 243 -10.24 -9.20 -3.38
N LYS A 244 -10.02 -8.63 -4.57
CA LYS A 244 -11.10 -8.23 -5.49
C LYS A 244 -11.82 -9.44 -6.09
N GLU A 245 -11.15 -10.57 -6.28
CA GLU A 245 -11.79 -11.80 -6.78
C GLU A 245 -12.74 -12.38 -5.71
N ILE A 246 -12.28 -12.43 -4.45
CA ILE A 246 -13.03 -13.05 -3.36
C ILE A 246 -14.03 -12.08 -2.76
N PHE A 247 -13.62 -10.83 -2.51
CA PHE A 247 -14.33 -9.73 -1.85
C PHE A 247 -14.51 -8.53 -2.80
N SER A 248 -15.12 -8.80 -3.96
CA SER A 248 -15.20 -7.83 -5.08
C SER A 248 -15.83 -6.48 -4.76
N GLU A 249 -16.61 -6.37 -3.70
CA GLU A 249 -17.32 -5.15 -3.33
C GLU A 249 -16.47 -4.21 -2.45
N TYR A 250 -15.28 -4.62 -2.03
CA TYR A 250 -14.48 -3.90 -1.04
C TYR A 250 -13.34 -3.06 -1.61
N VAL A 251 -12.83 -3.45 -2.77
CA VAL A 251 -11.87 -2.67 -3.55
C VAL A 251 -12.61 -1.96 -4.68
N VAL A 252 -12.27 -0.72 -5.02
CA VAL A 252 -12.95 0.03 -6.09
C VAL A 252 -12.87 -0.71 -7.44
N ASP A 253 -13.85 -0.48 -8.32
CA ASP A 253 -13.78 -1.00 -9.69
C ASP A 253 -12.64 -0.36 -10.48
N GLU A 254 -12.04 -1.14 -11.39
CA GLU A 254 -10.91 -0.71 -12.25
C GLU A 254 -9.70 -0.21 -11.43
N TRP A 255 -9.52 -0.73 -10.22
CA TRP A 255 -8.55 -0.23 -9.25
C TRP A 255 -7.13 -0.16 -9.80
N GLU A 256 -6.69 -1.13 -10.61
CA GLU A 256 -5.35 -1.15 -11.21
C GLU A 256 -5.04 0.07 -12.07
N ASP A 257 -5.99 0.45 -12.94
CA ASP A 257 -5.86 1.63 -13.78
C ASP A 257 -5.97 2.90 -12.93
N VAL A 258 -6.92 2.93 -11.99
CA VAL A 258 -7.19 4.11 -11.17
C VAL A 258 -6.00 4.45 -10.27
N TYR A 259 -5.49 3.51 -9.45
CA TYR A 259 -4.38 3.81 -8.54
C TYR A 259 -3.16 4.28 -9.33
N SER A 260 -2.86 3.60 -10.45
CA SER A 260 -1.68 3.87 -11.26
C SER A 260 -1.74 5.29 -11.86
N GLU A 261 -2.89 5.68 -12.41
CA GLU A 261 -3.09 7.03 -12.92
C GLU A 261 -3.00 8.10 -11.82
N LEU A 262 -3.64 7.89 -10.67
CA LEU A 262 -3.63 8.87 -9.58
C LEU A 262 -2.22 9.03 -8.98
N ALA A 263 -1.51 7.91 -8.79
CA ALA A 263 -0.13 7.87 -8.32
C ALA A 263 0.82 8.62 -9.28
N ASP A 264 0.68 8.39 -10.58
CA ASP A 264 1.52 9.02 -11.59
C ASP A 264 1.26 10.53 -11.73
N LEU A 265 0.04 10.98 -11.41
CA LEU A 265 -0.27 12.41 -11.31
C LEU A 265 0.25 13.05 -10.02
N GLY A 266 0.56 12.27 -9.00
CA GLY A 266 1.24 12.70 -7.77
C GLY A 266 0.47 12.43 -6.48
N LEU A 267 -0.67 11.74 -6.50
CA LEU A 267 -1.28 11.32 -5.23
C LEU A 267 -0.43 10.20 -4.63
N LYS A 268 0.07 10.37 -3.41
CA LYS A 268 0.94 9.36 -2.78
C LYS A 268 0.23 8.47 -1.78
N VAL A 269 -0.81 8.97 -1.13
CA VAL A 269 -1.50 8.26 -0.07
C VAL A 269 -3.00 8.55 -0.11
N VAL A 270 -3.78 7.51 0.10
CA VAL A 270 -5.22 7.57 0.38
C VAL A 270 -5.50 6.84 1.69
N PHE A 271 -6.46 7.36 2.47
CA PHE A 271 -6.97 6.71 3.68
C PHE A 271 -8.36 6.14 3.40
N THR A 272 -8.53 4.86 3.69
CA THR A 272 -9.72 4.06 3.39
C THR A 272 -10.25 3.35 4.64
N GLY A 273 -11.33 2.60 4.47
CA GLY A 273 -11.91 1.69 5.47
C GLY A 273 -12.70 0.60 4.78
N HIS A 274 -13.98 0.44 5.10
CA HIS A 274 -14.96 -0.47 4.46
C HIS A 274 -14.71 -1.97 4.68
N PHE A 275 -13.48 -2.48 4.46
CA PHE A 275 -13.16 -3.87 4.76
C PHE A 275 -12.95 -4.10 6.27
N HIS A 276 -12.83 -3.03 7.06
CA HIS A 276 -12.64 -2.96 8.52
C HIS A 276 -11.29 -3.50 9.02
N ALA A 277 -10.36 -3.82 8.11
CA ALA A 277 -9.02 -4.23 8.48
C ALA A 277 -8.15 -3.04 8.90
N HIS A 278 -7.17 -3.29 9.76
CA HIS A 278 -6.19 -2.27 10.12
C HIS A 278 -4.89 -2.54 9.37
N ASP A 279 -4.87 -2.22 8.08
CA ASP A 279 -3.80 -2.64 7.16
C ASP A 279 -3.25 -1.44 6.37
N ILE A 280 -1.99 -1.50 5.96
CA ILE A 280 -1.40 -0.55 5.03
C ILE A 280 -0.71 -1.26 3.87
N ARG A 281 -1.24 -1.05 2.67
CA ARG A 281 -0.62 -1.55 1.44
C ARG A 281 0.15 -0.49 0.69
N SER A 282 1.32 -0.86 0.16
CA SER A 282 2.05 -0.04 -0.80
C SER A 282 2.29 -0.74 -2.14
N ILE A 283 2.30 0.03 -3.22
CA ILE A 283 2.64 -0.45 -4.57
C ILE A 283 3.44 0.60 -5.34
N THR A 284 4.31 0.16 -6.24
CA THR A 284 5.09 1.07 -7.12
C THR A 284 4.60 0.93 -8.55
N THR A 285 4.15 2.04 -9.15
CA THR A 285 3.72 2.08 -10.55
C THR A 285 4.87 1.79 -11.51
N ALA A 286 4.55 1.42 -12.76
CA ALA A 286 5.55 1.26 -13.82
C ALA A 286 6.38 2.54 -14.07
N SER A 287 5.83 3.71 -13.73
CA SER A 287 6.52 5.01 -13.81
C SER A 287 7.48 5.28 -12.64
N GLY A 288 7.56 4.37 -11.65
CA GLY A 288 8.41 4.49 -10.47
C GLY A 288 7.81 5.32 -9.33
N ASN A 289 6.50 5.56 -9.32
CA ASN A 289 5.82 6.29 -8.24
C ASN A 289 5.25 5.32 -7.22
N ILE A 290 5.51 5.55 -5.94
CA ILE A 290 4.97 4.72 -4.85
C ILE A 290 3.63 5.30 -4.41
N PHE A 291 2.64 4.43 -4.29
CA PHE A 291 1.29 4.70 -3.81
C PHE A 291 1.00 3.88 -2.57
N PHE A 292 0.35 4.51 -1.59
CA PHE A 292 -0.04 3.89 -0.32
C PHE A 292 -1.56 3.94 -0.17
N ASP A 293 -2.14 2.80 0.19
CA ASP A 293 -3.51 2.68 0.65
C ASP A 293 -3.50 2.33 2.13
N VAL A 294 -4.04 3.24 2.95
CA VAL A 294 -4.02 3.13 4.42
C VAL A 294 -5.44 2.82 4.88
N GLU A 295 -5.74 1.54 5.04
CA GLU A 295 -7.03 1.08 5.54
C GLU A 295 -7.07 1.29 7.06
N THR A 296 -8.04 2.07 7.53
CA THR A 296 -8.28 2.26 8.95
C THR A 296 -9.42 1.35 9.38
N GLY A 297 -9.10 0.34 10.18
CA GLY A 297 -10.11 -0.60 10.66
C GLY A 297 -11.28 0.06 11.39
N SER A 298 -12.42 -0.65 11.40
CA SER A 298 -13.66 -0.11 11.95
C SER A 298 -13.55 0.13 13.45
N THR A 299 -13.99 1.32 13.88
CA THR A 299 -14.00 1.64 15.30
C THR A 299 -14.96 0.76 16.11
N VAL A 300 -15.86 0.01 15.49
CA VAL A 300 -16.81 -0.91 16.15
C VAL A 300 -16.60 -2.39 15.80
N THR A 301 -15.52 -2.75 15.10
CA THR A 301 -15.08 -4.14 14.94
C THR A 301 -13.73 -4.30 15.63
N TRP A 302 -13.50 -5.39 16.37
CA TRP A 302 -12.22 -5.59 17.06
C TRP A 302 -11.04 -5.47 16.08
N PRO A 303 -9.95 -4.75 16.42
CA PRO A 303 -9.59 -4.22 17.74
C PRO A 303 -10.09 -2.79 18.05
N CYS A 304 -11.09 -2.30 17.31
CA CYS A 304 -11.64 -0.96 17.40
C CYS A 304 -10.57 0.13 17.23
N PRO A 305 -9.82 0.13 16.11
CA PRO A 305 -8.66 0.99 15.96
C PRO A 305 -9.01 2.40 15.47
N TYR A 306 -8.06 3.30 15.61
CA TYR A 306 -7.99 4.61 14.95
C TYR A 306 -6.52 4.97 14.71
N ARG A 307 -6.23 5.92 13.83
CA ARG A 307 -4.85 6.33 13.54
C ARG A 307 -4.56 7.73 14.06
N ILE A 308 -3.34 7.93 14.54
CA ILE A 308 -2.74 9.24 14.82
C ILE A 308 -1.58 9.41 13.86
N MET A 309 -1.50 10.57 13.23
CA MET A 309 -0.49 10.86 12.25
C MET A 309 0.13 12.23 12.48
N THR A 310 1.35 12.40 12.00
CA THR A 310 2.03 13.69 12.02
C THR A 310 2.74 13.92 10.71
N ILE A 311 2.35 14.98 9.99
CA ILE A 311 3.13 15.49 8.86
C ILE A 311 4.14 16.48 9.44
N ASN A 312 5.42 16.12 9.40
CA ASN A 312 6.48 16.93 9.95
C ASN A 312 6.94 18.04 8.99
N THR A 313 7.86 18.90 9.46
CA THR A 313 8.47 19.97 8.67
C THR A 313 9.15 19.49 7.37
N ASP A 314 9.60 18.24 7.34
CA ASP A 314 10.22 17.61 6.18
C ASP A 314 9.21 16.95 5.24
N THR A 315 7.90 17.17 5.45
CA THR A 315 6.83 16.60 4.61
C THR A 315 6.80 15.06 4.66
N VAL A 316 7.28 14.47 5.75
CA VAL A 316 7.12 13.05 6.06
C VAL A 316 5.89 12.87 6.93
N LEU A 317 4.99 12.00 6.48
CA LEU A 317 3.80 11.55 7.19
C LEU A 317 4.18 10.35 8.05
N ASN A 318 4.21 10.54 9.36
CA ASN A 318 4.39 9.46 10.33
C ASN A 318 3.01 8.97 10.76
N ILE A 319 2.76 7.67 10.75
CA ILE A 319 1.48 7.05 11.10
C ILE A 319 1.68 6.15 12.31
N THR A 320 0.75 6.22 13.27
CA THR A 320 0.70 5.36 14.45
C THR A 320 -0.74 4.92 14.71
N GLY A 321 -1.01 3.62 14.71
CA GLY A 321 -2.29 3.05 15.12
C GLY A 321 -2.49 3.10 16.64
N LYS A 322 -3.75 3.28 17.06
CA LYS A 322 -4.21 3.13 18.45
C LYS A 322 -5.52 2.36 18.48
N LYS A 323 -5.89 1.90 19.67
CA LYS A 323 -7.12 1.15 19.94
C LYS A 323 -7.97 1.91 20.94
N VAL A 324 -9.28 1.74 20.87
CA VAL A 324 -10.16 2.08 22.00
C VAL A 324 -9.94 1.01 23.07
N GLU A 325 -9.32 1.36 24.19
CA GLU A 325 -8.89 0.39 25.23
C GLU A 325 -9.97 0.09 26.27
N SER A 326 -10.94 1.00 26.43
CA SER A 326 -12.00 0.87 27.43
C SER A 326 -13.22 1.66 27.01
N ILE A 327 -14.42 1.19 27.39
CA ILE A 327 -15.67 1.89 27.16
C ILE A 327 -16.51 1.91 28.43
N ASN A 328 -17.45 2.84 28.53
CA ASN A 328 -18.41 2.87 29.63
C ASN A 328 -19.60 1.94 29.36
N TYR A 329 -19.31 0.63 29.36
CA TYR A 329 -20.27 -0.43 29.09
C TYR A 329 -19.93 -1.68 29.92
N ASP A 330 -20.93 -2.50 30.25
CA ASP A 330 -20.71 -3.71 31.04
C ASP A 330 -20.17 -4.85 30.17
N THR A 331 -18.85 -5.06 30.19
CA THR A 331 -18.17 -6.18 29.52
C THR A 331 -18.01 -7.40 30.44
N GLY A 332 -18.71 -7.43 31.57
CA GLY A 332 -18.59 -8.47 32.58
C GLY A 332 -17.21 -8.48 33.23
N SER A 333 -16.51 -9.62 33.17
CA SER A 333 -15.16 -9.78 33.72
C SER A 333 -14.04 -9.56 32.71
N LEU A 334 -14.39 -9.36 31.43
CA LEU A 334 -13.42 -9.19 30.34
C LEU A 334 -13.00 -7.72 30.24
N THR A 335 -11.77 -7.48 29.82
CA THR A 335 -11.40 -6.17 29.26
C THR A 335 -12.19 -5.92 27.98
N PHE A 336 -12.29 -4.65 27.55
CA PHE A 336 -13.01 -4.34 26.31
C PHE A 336 -12.40 -5.02 25.08
N GLN A 337 -11.07 -5.11 25.01
CA GLN A 337 -10.40 -5.80 23.91
C GLN A 337 -10.64 -7.32 23.92
N GLU A 338 -10.65 -7.97 25.09
CA GLU A 338 -11.04 -9.39 25.19
C GLU A 338 -12.51 -9.62 24.84
N TYR A 339 -13.39 -8.70 25.25
CA TYR A 339 -14.82 -8.74 24.93
C TYR A 339 -15.05 -8.65 23.41
N GLY A 340 -14.44 -7.65 22.77
CA GLY A 340 -14.57 -7.45 21.32
C GLY A 340 -13.99 -8.61 20.50
N LEU A 341 -12.85 -9.17 20.91
CA LEU A 341 -12.29 -10.34 20.23
C LEU A 341 -13.22 -11.55 20.34
N ASN A 342 -13.75 -11.82 21.53
CA ASN A 342 -14.67 -12.95 21.75
C ASN A 342 -15.99 -12.78 20.98
N ASP A 343 -16.50 -11.56 20.85
CA ASP A 343 -17.65 -11.26 20.01
C ASP A 343 -17.35 -11.57 18.53
N LEU A 344 -16.21 -11.09 18.03
CA LEU A 344 -15.77 -11.31 16.66
C LEU A 344 -15.54 -12.81 16.34
N GLU A 345 -14.87 -13.55 17.22
CA GLU A 345 -14.66 -15.01 17.10
C GLU A 345 -15.99 -15.79 17.04
N THR A 346 -17.05 -15.26 17.66
CA THR A 346 -18.36 -15.90 17.69
C THR A 346 -19.22 -15.50 16.48
N GLY A 347 -19.14 -14.25 16.03
CA GLY A 347 -19.98 -13.71 14.95
C GLY A 347 -19.48 -13.97 13.53
N LEU A 348 -18.17 -14.09 13.32
CA LEU A 348 -17.60 -14.32 11.98
C LEU A 348 -17.99 -15.65 11.31
N PRO A 349 -18.00 -16.81 12.00
CA PRO A 349 -18.22 -18.10 11.36
C PRO A 349 -19.49 -18.17 10.51
N GLY A 350 -20.61 -17.68 11.03
CA GLY A 350 -21.90 -17.66 10.32
C GLY A 350 -21.87 -16.76 9.09
N THR A 351 -21.26 -15.58 9.22
CA THR A 351 -21.11 -14.60 8.13
C THR A 351 -20.22 -15.14 7.01
N ILE A 352 -19.10 -15.79 7.34
CA ILE A 352 -18.19 -16.41 6.38
C ILE A 352 -18.88 -17.53 5.61
N ILE A 353 -19.57 -18.45 6.30
CA ILE A 353 -20.30 -19.54 5.64
C ILE A 353 -21.37 -18.96 4.70
N TYR A 354 -22.13 -17.97 5.16
CA TYR A 354 -23.12 -17.30 4.32
C TYR A 354 -22.48 -16.66 3.07
N TYR A 355 -21.34 -15.99 3.24
CA TYR A 355 -20.61 -15.34 2.16
C TYR A 355 -20.11 -16.36 1.11
N LEU A 356 -19.43 -17.41 1.56
CA LEU A 356 -18.85 -18.44 0.68
C LEU A 356 -19.92 -19.23 -0.09
N THR A 357 -21.07 -19.48 0.55
CA THR A 357 -22.17 -20.24 -0.08
C THR A 357 -23.04 -19.38 -1.00
N SER A 358 -22.96 -18.06 -0.88
CA SER A 358 -23.72 -17.11 -1.70
C SER A 358 -23.01 -16.76 -3.00
N PRO A 359 -23.73 -16.26 -4.03
CA PRO A 359 -23.10 -15.69 -5.21
C PRO A 359 -22.17 -14.52 -4.85
N PRO A 360 -21.02 -14.36 -5.54
CA PRO A 360 -20.57 -15.15 -6.69
C PRO A 360 -19.85 -16.46 -6.32
N GLN A 361 -19.47 -16.66 -5.07
CA GLN A 361 -18.60 -17.76 -4.65
C GLN A 361 -19.25 -19.14 -4.84
N ASN A 362 -20.53 -19.27 -4.48
CA ASN A 362 -21.33 -20.50 -4.68
C ASN A 362 -20.63 -21.80 -4.23
N ILE A 363 -19.82 -21.73 -3.17
CA ILE A 363 -19.13 -22.88 -2.58
C ILE A 363 -20.19 -23.75 -1.89
N ASP A 364 -20.08 -25.07 -2.01
CA ASP A 364 -21.01 -25.96 -1.33
C ASP A 364 -20.86 -25.88 0.19
N GLN A 365 -21.95 -26.14 0.92
CA GLN A 365 -22.01 -26.02 2.38
C GLN A 365 -20.91 -26.82 3.10
N GLU A 366 -20.60 -28.04 2.65
CA GLU A 366 -19.61 -28.90 3.31
C GLU A 366 -18.21 -28.33 3.15
N THR A 367 -17.88 -27.83 1.96
CA THR A 367 -16.61 -27.13 1.71
C THR A 367 -16.53 -25.82 2.50
N ALA A 368 -17.60 -25.03 2.53
CA ALA A 368 -17.63 -23.76 3.28
C ALA A 368 -17.39 -23.98 4.78
N GLU A 369 -18.06 -24.97 5.38
CA GLU A 369 -17.86 -25.36 6.79
C GLU A 369 -16.44 -25.91 7.05
N PHE A 370 -15.84 -26.59 6.08
CA PHE A 370 -14.46 -27.08 6.21
C PHE A 370 -13.42 -25.95 6.23
N VAL A 371 -13.61 -24.91 5.43
CA VAL A 371 -12.63 -23.82 5.26
C VAL A 371 -12.83 -22.66 6.23
N GLU A 372 -14.04 -22.51 6.78
CA GLU A 372 -14.42 -21.43 7.68
C GLU A 372 -13.40 -21.17 8.80
N PRO A 373 -12.85 -22.19 9.50
CA PRO A 373 -11.91 -21.93 10.59
C PRO A 373 -10.63 -21.20 10.13
N ALA A 374 -10.19 -21.45 8.88
CA ALA A 374 -9.05 -20.74 8.30
C ALA A 374 -9.38 -19.30 7.94
N PHE A 375 -10.60 -19.05 7.43
CA PHE A 375 -11.07 -17.69 7.18
C PHE A 375 -11.22 -16.89 8.46
N THR A 376 -11.84 -17.45 9.49
CA THR A 376 -12.01 -16.76 10.78
C THR A 376 -10.66 -16.39 11.40
N GLU A 377 -9.71 -17.33 11.44
CA GLU A 377 -8.37 -17.03 11.96
C GLU A 377 -7.66 -15.94 11.13
N SER A 378 -7.72 -16.04 9.80
CA SER A 378 -7.02 -15.11 8.90
C SER A 378 -7.65 -13.70 8.94
N LEU A 379 -8.98 -13.59 8.93
CA LEU A 379 -9.66 -12.29 9.00
C LEU A 379 -9.48 -11.62 10.36
N ILE A 380 -9.46 -12.37 11.45
CA ILE A 380 -9.13 -11.81 12.78
C ILE A 380 -7.70 -11.28 12.78
N ALA A 381 -6.73 -12.05 12.24
CA ALA A 381 -5.35 -11.57 12.13
C ALA A 381 -5.28 -10.26 11.33
N HIS A 382 -5.96 -10.21 10.19
CA HIS A 382 -5.99 -9.04 9.31
C HIS A 382 -6.69 -7.81 9.91
N TYR A 383 -7.77 -7.99 10.68
CA TYR A 383 -8.36 -6.87 11.42
C TYR A 383 -7.43 -6.36 12.53
N GLY A 384 -6.62 -7.24 13.11
CA GLY A 384 -5.62 -6.91 14.11
C GLY A 384 -4.42 -6.12 13.58
N GLY A 385 -4.07 -6.30 12.30
CA GLY A 385 -2.87 -5.79 11.64
C GLY A 385 -1.56 -6.48 12.09
N ASN A 386 -0.53 -6.42 11.25
CA ASN A 386 0.75 -7.11 11.35
C ASN A 386 0.58 -8.62 11.57
N GLU A 387 0.06 -9.31 10.57
CA GLU A 387 -0.29 -10.72 10.64
C GLU A 387 0.93 -11.59 10.96
N GLY A 388 0.80 -12.42 11.98
CA GLY A 388 1.91 -13.23 12.46
C GLY A 388 2.17 -14.47 11.60
N SER A 389 1.69 -15.62 12.04
CA SER A 389 1.79 -16.84 11.26
C SER A 389 0.56 -17.71 11.53
N PRO A 390 0.06 -18.42 10.51
CA PRO A 390 -1.16 -19.20 10.66
C PRO A 390 -0.97 -20.37 11.62
N SER A 391 -2.04 -20.79 12.28
CA SER A 391 -2.05 -22.08 12.96
C SER A 391 -1.79 -23.25 12.00
N LEU A 392 -1.30 -24.37 12.55
CA LEU A 392 -1.14 -25.60 11.78
C LEU A 392 -2.44 -26.08 11.12
N ASN A 393 -3.60 -25.76 11.70
CA ASN A 393 -4.88 -26.11 11.13
C ASN A 393 -5.17 -25.26 9.88
N THR A 394 -4.94 -23.95 9.97
CA THR A 394 -5.08 -23.04 8.84
C THR A 394 -4.10 -23.38 7.71
N SER A 395 -2.83 -23.65 8.03
CA SER A 395 -1.86 -24.12 7.01
C SER A 395 -2.31 -25.41 6.33
N PHE A 396 -2.93 -26.35 7.07
CA PHE A 396 -3.46 -27.58 6.50
C PHE A 396 -4.67 -27.36 5.59
N ILE A 397 -5.57 -26.44 5.96
CA ILE A 397 -6.74 -26.07 5.13
C ILE A 397 -6.26 -25.38 3.84
N ILE A 398 -5.35 -24.42 3.93
CA ILE A 398 -4.74 -23.74 2.76
C ILE A 398 -4.11 -24.77 1.81
N TRP A 399 -3.30 -25.69 2.34
CA TRP A 399 -2.71 -26.76 1.54
C TRP A 399 -3.77 -27.67 0.87
N SER A 400 -4.87 -27.96 1.58
CA SER A 400 -5.97 -28.77 1.05
C SER A 400 -6.76 -28.06 -0.06
N LEU A 401 -6.87 -26.73 0.01
CA LEU A 401 -7.51 -25.90 -1.02
C LEU A 401 -6.74 -25.92 -2.35
N TYR A 402 -5.40 -25.86 -2.30
CA TYR A 402 -4.55 -26.02 -3.49
C TYR A 402 -4.78 -27.35 -4.21
N LEU A 403 -5.04 -28.44 -3.47
CA LEU A 403 -5.31 -29.76 -4.05
C LEU A 403 -6.75 -29.94 -4.53
N SER A 404 -7.68 -29.13 -4.04
CA SER A 404 -9.12 -29.26 -4.28
C SER A 404 -9.66 -28.34 -5.37
N GLY A 405 -8.79 -27.59 -6.06
CA GLY A 405 -9.17 -26.70 -7.16
C GLY A 405 -9.62 -25.31 -6.73
N TYR A 406 -9.35 -24.92 -5.47
CA TYR A 406 -9.65 -23.59 -4.91
C TYR A 406 -8.35 -22.81 -4.66
N ALA A 407 -7.41 -22.86 -5.62
CA ALA A 407 -6.10 -22.22 -5.48
C ALA A 407 -6.22 -20.71 -5.22
N TYR A 408 -7.15 -20.01 -5.87
CA TYR A 408 -7.36 -18.57 -5.67
C TYR A 408 -7.73 -18.20 -4.22
N ILE A 409 -8.48 -19.07 -3.52
CA ILE A 409 -8.81 -18.90 -2.09
C ILE A 409 -7.59 -19.23 -1.22
N ALA A 410 -6.86 -20.29 -1.57
CA ALA A 410 -5.64 -20.67 -0.88
C ALA A 410 -4.60 -19.53 -0.93
N GLU A 411 -4.38 -18.96 -2.12
CA GLU A 411 -3.50 -17.83 -2.36
C GLU A 411 -3.91 -16.59 -1.55
N ALA A 412 -5.22 -16.28 -1.49
CA ALA A 412 -5.71 -15.16 -0.70
C ALA A 412 -5.46 -15.37 0.79
N LEU A 413 -5.87 -16.52 1.33
CA LEU A 413 -5.66 -16.85 2.74
C LEU A 413 -4.17 -16.87 3.09
N GLU A 414 -3.33 -17.43 2.23
CA GLU A 414 -1.87 -17.44 2.41
C GLU A 414 -1.32 -16.02 2.43
N SER A 415 -1.71 -15.17 1.48
CA SER A 415 -1.20 -13.81 1.37
C SER A 415 -1.62 -12.86 2.48
N ILE A 416 -2.72 -13.14 3.21
CA ILE A 416 -3.05 -12.43 4.45
C ILE A 416 -1.91 -12.61 5.48
N TRP A 417 -1.30 -13.79 5.53
CA TRP A 417 -0.20 -14.07 6.46
C TRP A 417 1.18 -13.66 5.94
N ASP A 418 1.28 -13.20 4.69
CA ASP A 418 2.53 -12.66 4.16
C ASP A 418 2.84 -11.27 4.73
N ASP A 419 1.84 -10.58 5.32
CA ASP A 419 1.93 -9.24 5.94
C ASP A 419 2.67 -8.25 5.03
N PHE A 420 1.93 -7.84 4.01
CA PHE A 420 2.44 -7.00 2.95
C PHE A 420 2.78 -5.59 3.47
N PRO A 421 4.04 -5.12 3.36
CA PRO A 421 4.44 -3.89 4.01
C PRO A 421 3.85 -2.63 3.36
N PRO A 422 3.92 -1.49 4.07
CA PRO A 422 4.63 -1.27 5.35
C PRO A 422 3.94 -1.86 6.59
N ASP A 423 4.59 -1.77 7.76
CA ASP A 423 3.97 -2.10 9.05
C ASP A 423 2.65 -1.33 9.23
N ASP A 424 1.61 -2.07 9.62
CA ASP A 424 0.25 -1.59 9.70
C ASP A 424 0.02 -0.58 10.80
N TRP A 425 0.80 -0.70 11.88
CA TRP A 425 0.66 0.12 13.06
C TRP A 425 1.57 1.35 13.00
N ASN A 426 2.75 1.26 12.42
CA ASN A 426 3.82 2.26 12.50
C ASN A 426 4.57 2.36 11.17
N THR A 427 4.23 3.38 10.37
CA THR A 427 4.91 3.63 9.10
C THR A 427 5.28 5.10 8.93
N SER A 428 6.13 5.37 7.94
CA SER A 428 6.53 6.71 7.52
C SER A 428 6.49 6.82 6.01
N ILE A 429 5.73 7.79 5.50
CA ILE A 429 5.51 8.02 4.08
C ILE A 429 6.04 9.40 3.70
N ASP A 430 6.92 9.45 2.71
CA ASP A 430 7.43 10.71 2.18
C ASP A 430 6.45 11.31 1.16
N LEU A 431 5.84 12.46 1.53
CA LEU A 431 4.84 13.14 0.73
C LEU A 431 5.42 14.15 -0.28
N LYS A 432 6.75 14.32 -0.37
CA LYS A 432 7.36 15.29 -1.30
C LYS A 432 7.11 14.90 -2.75
N TYR A 433 6.84 15.90 -3.59
CA TYR A 433 6.97 15.73 -5.03
C TYR A 433 8.43 15.73 -5.42
N TYR A 434 8.84 14.71 -6.17
CA TYR A 434 10.11 14.71 -6.85
C TYR A 434 9.84 14.90 -8.34
N ASP A 435 10.18 16.06 -8.87
CA ASP A 435 10.11 16.34 -10.31
C ASP A 435 11.30 15.72 -11.06
N ASN A 436 12.35 15.32 -10.34
CA ASN A 436 13.53 14.68 -10.90
C ASN A 436 13.30 13.17 -10.97
N LYS A 437 12.99 12.68 -12.17
CA LYS A 437 13.23 11.28 -12.49
C LYS A 437 14.70 11.11 -12.83
N ILE A 438 15.38 10.24 -12.10
CA ILE A 438 16.73 9.81 -12.44
C ILE A 438 16.65 8.43 -13.08
N ALA A 439 17.40 8.23 -14.16
CA ALA A 439 17.52 6.94 -14.83
C ALA A 439 18.88 6.32 -14.52
N LEU A 440 18.96 5.01 -14.35
CA LEU A 440 20.20 4.31 -14.06
C LEU A 440 20.70 3.52 -15.27
N ASP A 441 21.90 3.85 -15.73
CA ASP A 441 22.62 3.11 -16.77
C ASP A 441 23.70 2.26 -16.09
N LEU A 442 23.30 1.07 -15.63
CA LEU A 442 24.18 0.16 -14.89
C LEU A 442 24.65 -1.00 -15.75
N LYS A 443 25.91 -1.39 -15.56
CA LYS A 443 26.49 -2.60 -16.15
C LYS A 443 27.09 -3.51 -15.08
N VAL A 444 26.59 -4.74 -14.98
CA VAL A 444 26.99 -5.79 -14.04
C VAL A 444 27.14 -7.12 -14.77
N LEU A 445 28.11 -7.95 -14.35
CA LEU A 445 28.24 -9.32 -14.83
C LEU A 445 28.10 -10.28 -13.66
N LEU A 446 27.55 -11.47 -13.92
CA LEU A 446 27.50 -12.58 -12.99
C LEU A 446 28.53 -13.62 -13.41
N GLU A 447 29.34 -14.11 -12.47
CA GLU A 447 30.34 -15.15 -12.78
C GLU A 447 29.73 -16.40 -13.40
N GLY A 448 28.63 -16.89 -12.83
CA GLY A 448 28.03 -18.18 -13.18
C GLY A 448 27.68 -18.33 -14.66
N PRO A 449 26.80 -17.49 -15.22
CA PRO A 449 26.36 -17.60 -16.61
C PRO A 449 27.37 -17.05 -17.63
N PHE A 450 28.47 -16.43 -17.20
CA PHE A 450 29.41 -15.76 -18.11
C PHE A 450 30.28 -16.76 -18.88
N ASN A 451 30.15 -16.75 -20.20
CA ASN A 451 30.81 -17.72 -21.09
C ASN A 451 32.17 -17.25 -21.67
N GLY A 452 32.67 -16.11 -21.20
CA GLY A 452 33.89 -15.47 -21.71
C GLY A 452 33.64 -14.28 -22.63
N ASN A 453 32.41 -14.12 -23.14
CA ASN A 453 32.00 -12.96 -23.94
C ASN A 453 30.73 -12.29 -23.37
N GLU A 454 29.69 -13.08 -23.13
CA GLU A 454 28.38 -12.65 -22.64
C GLU A 454 27.85 -13.65 -21.61
N MET A 455 26.72 -13.34 -20.97
CA MET A 455 26.04 -14.24 -20.05
C MET A 455 24.99 -15.09 -20.78
N ALA A 456 24.87 -16.36 -20.40
CA ALA A 456 23.86 -17.25 -20.94
C ALA A 456 22.44 -16.85 -20.50
N THR A 457 21.46 -16.93 -21.41
CA THR A 457 20.04 -16.64 -21.16
C THR A 457 19.20 -17.91 -21.01
N THR A 458 19.81 -18.99 -20.53
CA THR A 458 19.20 -20.33 -20.48
C THR A 458 17.88 -20.37 -19.72
N LEU A 459 17.76 -19.60 -18.64
CA LEU A 459 16.56 -19.52 -17.82
C LEU A 459 15.39 -18.84 -18.56
N ASN A 460 15.67 -17.83 -19.39
CA ASN A 460 14.65 -17.03 -20.09
C ASN A 460 13.68 -17.89 -20.89
N SER A 461 14.20 -18.95 -21.53
CA SER A 461 13.41 -19.77 -22.43
C SER A 461 12.27 -20.53 -21.75
N ASN A 462 12.38 -20.90 -20.46
CA ASN A 462 11.38 -21.78 -19.82
C ASN A 462 11.31 -21.69 -18.27
N PHE A 463 12.19 -20.95 -17.61
CA PHE A 463 12.35 -21.04 -16.15
C PHE A 463 12.37 -19.69 -15.43
N LEU A 464 12.60 -18.56 -16.12
CA LEU A 464 12.45 -17.27 -15.45
C LEU A 464 11.02 -17.08 -14.95
N PRO A 465 10.83 -16.71 -13.67
CA PRO A 465 9.50 -16.44 -13.15
C PRO A 465 8.94 -15.17 -13.78
N PHE A 466 7.64 -15.19 -14.00
CA PHE A 466 6.88 -14.05 -14.54
C PHE A 466 6.72 -12.94 -13.49
N GLY A 467 6.53 -13.32 -12.22
CA GLY A 467 6.65 -12.42 -11.07
C GLY A 467 8.11 -12.28 -10.61
N GLN A 468 8.44 -11.13 -10.02
CA GLN A 468 9.74 -10.94 -9.39
C GLN A 468 9.95 -11.93 -8.22
N PRO A 469 11.16 -12.50 -8.05
CA PRO A 469 11.43 -13.62 -7.13
C PRO A 469 11.90 -13.20 -5.71
N TYR A 470 11.79 -11.93 -5.37
CA TYR A 470 12.39 -11.31 -4.18
C TYR A 470 11.36 -11.02 -3.07
N ILE A 471 10.20 -11.68 -3.08
CA ILE A 471 9.13 -11.49 -2.07
C ILE A 471 9.49 -12.04 -0.68
N ASP A 472 10.28 -13.11 -0.62
CA ASP A 472 10.62 -13.81 0.62
C ASP A 472 11.90 -13.27 1.28
N LEU A 473 12.16 -13.75 2.50
CA LEU A 473 13.46 -13.59 3.17
C LEU A 473 14.62 -14.08 2.27
N PRO A 474 15.77 -13.38 2.26
CA PRO A 474 16.10 -12.20 3.08
C PRO A 474 15.67 -10.87 2.44
N TRP A 475 15.01 -10.89 1.28
CA TRP A 475 14.82 -9.71 0.46
C TRP A 475 13.61 -8.88 0.84
N MET A 476 12.50 -9.57 1.18
CA MET A 476 11.20 -8.99 1.55
C MET A 476 10.86 -7.79 0.66
N TYR A 477 11.04 -7.94 -0.66
CA TYR A 477 10.81 -6.89 -1.64
C TYR A 477 9.36 -6.91 -2.10
N THR A 478 8.71 -5.76 -1.99
CA THR A 478 7.25 -5.70 -1.85
C THR A 478 6.58 -4.95 -2.98
N GLY A 479 7.38 -4.52 -3.95
CA GLY A 479 6.86 -4.12 -5.23
C GLY A 479 6.18 -5.31 -5.91
N PHE A 480 4.89 -5.17 -6.18
CA PHE A 480 4.18 -6.07 -7.05
C PHE A 480 4.60 -5.76 -8.49
N GLN A 481 5.53 -6.54 -9.01
CA GLN A 481 5.89 -6.48 -10.42
C GLN A 481 5.98 -7.88 -11.01
N GLY A 482 5.12 -8.11 -12.01
CA GLY A 482 5.11 -9.30 -12.83
C GLY A 482 4.92 -8.94 -14.29
N THR A 483 5.23 -9.89 -15.17
CA THR A 483 5.07 -9.75 -16.62
C THR A 483 4.24 -10.93 -17.13
N GLU A 484 3.31 -10.70 -18.04
CA GLU A 484 2.60 -11.81 -18.71
C GLU A 484 3.55 -12.68 -19.55
N SER A 485 4.69 -12.10 -19.95
CA SER A 485 5.78 -12.77 -20.66
C SER A 485 7.09 -12.02 -20.45
N ILE A 486 8.21 -12.74 -20.45
CA ILE A 486 9.55 -12.14 -20.37
C ILE A 486 9.78 -11.25 -21.60
N PRO A 487 9.95 -9.92 -21.44
CA PRO A 487 9.78 -8.94 -22.53
C PRO A 487 10.97 -8.87 -23.50
N ASN A 488 12.11 -9.45 -23.14
CA ASN A 488 13.33 -9.39 -23.94
C ASN A 488 14.07 -10.75 -23.90
N PRO A 489 14.41 -11.35 -25.06
CA PRO A 489 15.10 -12.64 -25.14
C PRO A 489 16.54 -12.62 -24.60
N ASP A 490 17.13 -11.43 -24.44
CA ASP A 490 18.48 -11.25 -23.90
C ASP A 490 18.53 -11.21 -22.37
N ILE A 491 17.37 -11.29 -21.68
CA ILE A 491 17.32 -11.30 -20.22
C ILE A 491 17.96 -12.59 -19.68
N VAL A 492 18.87 -12.43 -18.72
CA VAL A 492 19.57 -13.51 -17.99
C VAL A 492 18.81 -13.87 -16.73
N ASP A 493 18.53 -12.87 -15.89
CA ASP A 493 17.83 -13.05 -14.61
C ASP A 493 17.26 -11.71 -14.07
N TRP A 494 16.50 -11.79 -12.99
CA TRP A 494 16.05 -10.68 -12.17
C TRP A 494 17.16 -10.19 -11.22
N VAL A 495 17.20 -8.87 -10.95
CA VAL A 495 18.06 -8.25 -9.94
C VAL A 495 17.27 -7.24 -9.11
N ILE A 496 17.74 -6.90 -7.91
CA ILE A 496 17.28 -5.69 -7.20
C ILE A 496 18.33 -4.61 -7.39
N VAL A 497 17.88 -3.40 -7.74
CA VAL A 497 18.69 -2.19 -7.80
C VAL A 497 18.27 -1.25 -6.68
N GLU A 498 19.24 -0.82 -5.89
CA GLU A 498 19.07 0.14 -4.80
C GLU A 498 19.98 1.35 -5.02
N ILE A 499 19.48 2.52 -4.65
CA ILE A 499 20.22 3.78 -4.67
C ILE A 499 20.39 4.27 -3.25
N ARG A 500 21.63 4.57 -2.88
CA ARG A 500 22.01 5.20 -1.62
C ARG A 500 22.55 6.60 -1.84
N ASP A 501 22.09 7.56 -1.04
CA ASP A 501 22.47 8.97 -1.11
C ASP A 501 23.36 9.35 0.08
N ALA A 502 24.66 9.43 -0.17
CA ALA A 502 25.64 9.56 0.90
C ALA A 502 26.81 10.47 0.52
N ALA A 503 27.54 10.96 1.53
CA ALA A 503 28.70 11.83 1.32
C ALA A 503 29.87 11.07 0.66
N ASP A 504 30.03 9.79 0.98
CA ASP A 504 31.01 8.87 0.41
C ASP A 504 30.54 7.42 0.52
N ALA A 505 31.23 6.50 -0.17
CA ALA A 505 30.87 5.09 -0.24
C ALA A 505 30.88 4.38 1.13
N ALA A 506 31.72 4.82 2.08
CA ALA A 506 31.75 4.20 3.41
C ALA A 506 30.55 4.61 4.27
N SER A 507 29.97 5.80 4.01
CA SER A 507 28.75 6.30 4.64
C SER A 507 27.45 5.88 3.94
N ALA A 508 27.53 5.20 2.79
CA ALA A 508 26.36 4.72 2.05
C ALA A 508 25.76 3.46 2.71
N ALA A 509 25.14 3.63 3.88
CA ALA A 509 24.51 2.58 4.69
C ALA A 509 23.01 2.42 4.35
N PRO A 510 22.31 1.37 4.82
CA PRO A 510 20.91 1.09 4.46
C PRO A 510 19.91 2.21 4.79
N ASP A 511 20.20 3.04 5.80
CA ASP A 511 19.39 4.21 6.18
C ASP A 511 19.52 5.40 5.20
N THR A 512 20.55 5.40 4.35
CA THR A 512 20.74 6.39 3.27
C THR A 512 20.05 5.99 1.96
N LYS A 513 19.29 4.90 1.97
CA LYS A 513 18.54 4.42 0.81
C LYS A 513 17.44 5.41 0.42
N ILE A 514 17.45 5.83 -0.84
CA ILE A 514 16.44 6.75 -1.41
C ILE A 514 15.64 6.13 -2.56
N GLY A 515 15.92 4.87 -2.91
CA GLY A 515 15.17 4.14 -3.93
C GLY A 515 15.61 2.69 -4.00
N ARG A 516 14.65 1.78 -4.22
CA ARG A 516 14.91 0.35 -4.45
C ARG A 516 13.83 -0.17 -5.40
N GLN A 517 14.22 -0.87 -6.45
CA GLN A 517 13.29 -1.54 -7.35
C GLN A 517 13.91 -2.81 -7.91
N VAL A 518 13.10 -3.79 -8.30
CA VAL A 518 13.60 -4.92 -9.11
C VAL A 518 13.75 -4.49 -10.58
N ALA A 519 14.64 -5.16 -11.28
CA ALA A 519 15.00 -4.89 -12.67
C ALA A 519 15.43 -6.21 -13.36
N PHE A 520 15.64 -6.16 -14.67
CA PHE A 520 16.20 -7.27 -15.44
C PHE A 520 17.67 -7.05 -15.75
N LEU A 521 18.44 -8.13 -15.74
CA LEU A 521 19.83 -8.17 -16.20
C LEU A 521 19.90 -8.77 -17.60
N LEU A 522 20.49 -8.07 -18.57
CA LEU A 522 20.70 -8.56 -19.94
C LEU A 522 22.02 -9.32 -20.08
N ASN A 523 22.15 -10.13 -21.13
CA ASN A 523 23.32 -10.96 -21.42
C ASN A 523 24.64 -10.19 -21.59
N ASP A 524 24.56 -8.93 -22.01
CA ASP A 524 25.70 -8.02 -22.15
C ASP A 524 26.07 -7.30 -20.84
N GLY A 525 25.31 -7.57 -19.78
CA GLY A 525 25.47 -7.02 -18.44
C GLY A 525 24.67 -5.74 -18.17
N SER A 526 23.93 -5.22 -19.14
CA SER A 526 23.12 -4.01 -18.92
C SER A 526 21.94 -4.33 -18.01
N VAL A 527 21.64 -3.41 -17.09
CA VAL A 527 20.45 -3.51 -16.22
C VAL A 527 19.34 -2.63 -16.80
N VAL A 528 18.15 -3.21 -16.99
CA VAL A 528 17.00 -2.56 -17.63
C VAL A 528 15.75 -2.70 -16.76
N GLY A 529 14.82 -1.76 -16.91
CA GLY A 529 13.52 -1.78 -16.23
C GLY A 529 12.61 -2.90 -16.71
N PHE A 530 11.38 -2.89 -16.20
CA PHE A 530 10.38 -3.94 -16.43
C PHE A 530 9.94 -4.11 -17.88
N ASP A 531 10.12 -3.10 -18.72
CA ASP A 531 9.86 -3.19 -20.16
C ASP A 531 10.95 -3.98 -20.92
N GLY A 532 12.00 -4.43 -20.21
CA GLY A 532 13.13 -5.16 -20.76
C GLY A 532 14.06 -4.32 -21.63
N ASN A 533 13.93 -2.99 -21.65
CA ASN A 533 14.63 -2.12 -22.60
C ASN A 533 15.11 -0.79 -22.01
N SER A 534 14.26 -0.10 -21.26
CA SER A 534 14.56 1.22 -20.71
C SER A 534 15.47 1.12 -19.49
N TYR A 535 16.18 2.19 -19.15
CA TYR A 535 16.89 2.28 -17.88
C TYR A 535 15.91 2.23 -16.70
N PRO A 536 16.24 1.52 -15.59
CA PRO A 536 15.48 1.63 -14.36
C PRO A 536 15.42 3.10 -13.91
N ALA A 537 14.21 3.58 -13.62
CA ALA A 537 13.97 4.98 -13.28
C ALA A 537 13.45 5.13 -11.86
N PHE A 538 13.94 6.14 -11.15
CA PHE A 538 13.59 6.44 -9.77
C PHE A 538 13.10 7.88 -9.66
N THR A 539 12.03 8.08 -8.90
CA THR A 539 11.48 9.39 -8.59
C THR A 539 12.05 9.84 -7.23
N CYS A 540 13.17 10.55 -7.25
CA CYS A 540 13.87 10.98 -6.03
C CYS A 540 14.66 12.29 -6.26
N SER A 541 15.18 12.90 -5.19
CA SER A 541 16.07 14.06 -5.30
C SER A 541 17.28 13.87 -4.38
N PRO A 542 18.46 13.55 -4.92
CA PRO A 542 19.65 13.34 -4.12
C PRO A 542 20.18 14.64 -3.54
N ASP A 543 20.55 14.62 -2.27
CA ASP A 543 21.21 15.70 -1.55
C ASP A 543 22.74 15.56 -1.57
N ASN A 544 23.26 14.34 -1.76
CA ASN A 544 24.69 14.03 -1.82
C ASN A 544 25.07 13.29 -3.12
N GLN A 545 26.00 12.35 -3.02
CA GLN A 545 26.50 11.53 -4.12
C GLN A 545 25.75 10.19 -4.11
N LEU A 546 25.40 9.72 -5.30
CA LEU A 546 24.65 8.47 -5.45
C LEU A 546 25.55 7.27 -5.64
N PHE A 547 25.25 6.20 -4.89
CA PHE A 547 25.88 4.90 -4.98
C PHE A 547 24.82 3.86 -5.36
N ALA A 548 25.14 3.02 -6.34
CA ALA A 548 24.27 1.92 -6.76
C ALA A 548 24.65 0.65 -5.99
N VAL A 549 23.64 -0.07 -5.50
CA VAL A 549 23.78 -1.43 -4.99
C VAL A 549 22.98 -2.36 -5.90
N VAL A 550 23.59 -3.48 -6.27
CA VAL A 550 22.94 -4.54 -7.04
C VAL A 550 22.93 -5.82 -6.22
N TYR A 551 21.73 -6.37 -6.03
CA TYR A 551 21.49 -7.64 -5.36
C TYR A 551 21.00 -8.68 -6.37
N HIS A 552 21.33 -9.93 -6.10
CA HIS A 552 20.94 -11.06 -6.92
C HIS A 552 20.65 -12.27 -6.03
N ARG A 553 19.70 -13.12 -6.43
CA ARG A 553 19.21 -14.23 -5.61
C ARG A 553 20.24 -15.25 -5.15
N ASN A 554 21.37 -15.39 -5.86
CA ASN A 554 22.40 -16.37 -5.52
C ASN A 554 23.86 -15.93 -5.78
N HIS A 555 24.06 -14.63 -5.91
CA HIS A 555 25.37 -14.01 -6.11
C HIS A 555 25.57 -12.91 -5.07
N LEU A 556 26.79 -12.76 -4.55
CA LEU A 556 27.14 -11.75 -3.56
C LEU A 556 26.85 -10.35 -4.11
N SER A 557 26.12 -9.56 -3.32
CA SER A 557 25.76 -8.18 -3.65
C SER A 557 26.99 -7.30 -3.82
N VAL A 558 26.86 -6.27 -4.67
CA VAL A 558 27.93 -5.29 -4.92
C VAL A 558 27.39 -3.88 -4.81
N MET A 559 28.18 -2.98 -4.22
CA MET A 559 27.92 -1.55 -4.21
C MET A 559 29.04 -0.83 -4.97
N SER A 560 28.70 0.24 -5.69
CA SER A 560 29.67 1.08 -6.39
C SER A 560 30.71 1.66 -5.42
N ALA A 561 32.00 1.49 -5.71
CA ALA A 561 33.10 2.07 -4.92
C ALA A 561 33.19 3.60 -5.03
N ASN A 562 32.76 4.13 -6.18
CA ASN A 562 32.75 5.55 -6.49
C ASN A 562 31.31 5.98 -6.79
N PRO A 563 31.00 7.28 -6.65
CA PRO A 563 29.71 7.81 -7.06
C PRO A 563 29.38 7.50 -8.51
N MET A 564 28.10 7.30 -8.80
CA MET A 564 27.60 7.25 -10.17
C MET A 564 27.84 8.57 -10.89
N THR A 565 28.12 8.51 -12.18
CA THR A 565 28.36 9.71 -13.00
C THR A 565 27.03 10.18 -13.59
N GLU A 566 26.62 11.41 -13.24
CA GLU A 566 25.42 12.03 -13.78
C GLU A 566 25.70 12.72 -15.13
N SER A 567 24.81 12.51 -16.09
CA SER A 567 24.74 13.28 -17.33
C SER A 567 23.31 13.31 -17.87
N ALA A 568 22.69 14.48 -17.86
CA ALA A 568 21.36 14.74 -18.40
C ALA A 568 20.25 13.87 -17.77
N GLY A 569 20.31 13.69 -16.45
CA GLY A 569 19.35 12.90 -15.66
C GLY A 569 19.61 11.39 -15.67
N ILE A 570 20.67 10.94 -16.34
CA ILE A 570 21.11 9.54 -16.34
C ILE A 570 22.32 9.41 -15.44
N TYR A 571 22.26 8.50 -14.47
CA TYR A 571 23.34 8.14 -13.58
C TYR A 571 23.93 6.81 -14.07
N SER A 572 25.16 6.86 -14.58
CA SER A 572 25.83 5.69 -15.15
C SER A 572 26.87 5.11 -14.21
N TYR A 573 26.97 3.77 -14.17
CA TYR A 573 28.04 3.05 -13.49
C TYR A 573 28.33 1.67 -14.10
N ASP A 574 29.61 1.37 -14.33
CA ASP A 574 30.04 0.09 -14.91
C ASP A 574 30.93 -0.68 -13.92
N PHE A 575 30.35 -1.70 -13.29
CA PHE A 575 31.04 -2.57 -12.35
C PHE A 575 32.11 -3.43 -13.04
N THR A 576 31.99 -3.66 -14.34
CA THR A 576 32.66 -4.76 -15.06
C THR A 576 34.12 -4.49 -15.41
N THR A 577 34.59 -3.25 -15.21
CA THR A 577 35.86 -2.76 -15.74
C THR A 577 37.06 -2.92 -14.80
N GLY A 578 36.84 -3.28 -13.54
CA GLY A 578 37.94 -3.44 -12.59
C GLY A 578 37.52 -3.72 -11.15
N ALA A 579 38.48 -4.19 -10.36
CA ALA A 579 38.33 -4.38 -8.91
C ALA A 579 37.80 -3.15 -8.19
N GLY A 580 38.36 -1.98 -8.51
CA GLY A 580 38.03 -0.71 -7.86
C GLY A 580 36.66 -0.15 -8.22
N GLN A 581 35.83 -0.89 -8.96
CA GLN A 581 34.46 -0.49 -9.23
C GLN A 581 33.49 -0.93 -8.13
N ALA A 582 33.80 -1.99 -7.37
CA ALA A 582 32.98 -2.40 -6.23
C ALA A 582 33.63 -1.95 -4.92
N PHE A 583 32.84 -1.42 -3.99
CA PHE A 583 33.29 -1.04 -2.66
C PHE A 583 33.80 -2.30 -1.94
N GLY A 584 35.05 -2.27 -1.44
CA GLY A 584 35.76 -3.46 -0.94
C GLY A 584 36.69 -4.13 -1.97
N GLY A 585 36.67 -3.70 -3.23
CA GLY A 585 37.65 -4.10 -4.25
C GLY A 585 37.60 -5.59 -4.59
N ASN A 586 38.76 -6.26 -4.54
CA ASN A 586 38.91 -7.69 -4.84
C ASN A 586 38.12 -8.62 -3.89
N PHE A 587 37.73 -8.11 -2.72
CA PHE A 587 36.93 -8.87 -1.75
C PHE A 587 35.45 -8.87 -2.15
N ALA A 588 34.95 -7.72 -2.62
CA ALA A 588 33.57 -7.54 -3.05
C ALA A 588 33.27 -8.10 -4.44
N HIS A 589 34.27 -8.07 -5.33
CA HIS A 589 34.11 -8.40 -6.74
C HIS A 589 35.11 -9.47 -7.19
N LYS A 590 34.86 -10.13 -8.32
CA LYS A 590 35.75 -11.17 -8.85
C LYS A 590 36.17 -10.87 -10.28
N GLU A 591 37.45 -11.06 -10.58
CA GLU A 591 37.91 -11.12 -11.97
C GLU A 591 37.50 -12.47 -12.57
N ILE A 592 36.40 -12.48 -13.32
CA ILE A 592 35.80 -13.70 -13.91
C ILE A 592 36.55 -14.15 -15.16
N THR A 593 37.11 -13.19 -15.90
CA THR A 593 38.13 -13.40 -16.93
C THR A 593 39.01 -12.16 -17.00
N ALA A 594 40.16 -12.25 -17.66
CA ALA A 594 41.14 -11.17 -17.69
C ALA A 594 40.51 -9.82 -18.12
N GLY A 595 40.53 -8.84 -17.22
CA GLY A 595 39.97 -7.50 -17.47
C GLY A 595 38.44 -7.40 -17.40
N LYS A 596 37.74 -8.46 -16.98
CA LYS A 596 36.29 -8.45 -16.75
C LYS A 596 35.99 -8.89 -15.34
N TRP A 597 35.17 -8.08 -14.68
CA TRP A 597 34.80 -8.27 -13.29
C TRP A 597 33.30 -8.51 -13.16
N GLY A 598 32.91 -9.40 -12.25
CA GLY A 598 31.52 -9.77 -12.01
C GLY A 598 31.26 -10.19 -10.56
N MET A 599 29.99 -10.18 -10.19
CA MET A 599 29.49 -10.65 -8.90
C MET A 599 29.87 -12.11 -8.73
N ALA A 600 30.34 -12.47 -7.54
CA ALA A 600 30.74 -13.83 -7.23
C ALA A 600 29.50 -14.67 -6.91
N GLY A 601 29.30 -15.79 -7.61
CA GLY A 601 28.19 -16.70 -7.35
C GLY A 601 28.44 -17.64 -6.17
N GLY A 602 27.39 -18.32 -5.72
CA GLY A 602 27.48 -19.37 -4.71
C GLY A 602 26.85 -19.05 -3.36
N ASP A 603 26.17 -17.91 -3.25
CA ASP A 603 25.47 -17.44 -2.05
C ASP A 603 23.98 -17.81 -2.15
N GLY A 604 23.66 -19.10 -2.02
CA GLY A 604 22.35 -19.65 -2.33
C GLY A 604 21.26 -19.30 -1.31
N ASN A 605 21.63 -18.88 -0.10
CA ASN A 605 20.70 -18.36 0.91
C ASN A 605 20.63 -16.82 0.92
N ALA A 606 21.45 -16.16 0.11
CA ALA A 606 21.56 -14.71 0.05
C ALA A 606 21.89 -14.06 1.42
N ASP A 607 22.63 -14.75 2.28
CA ASP A 607 23.07 -14.20 3.58
C ASP A 607 24.31 -13.31 3.46
N GLY A 608 24.84 -13.15 2.24
CA GLY A 608 26.01 -12.35 1.96
C GLY A 608 27.32 -13.06 2.25
N LEU A 609 27.33 -14.38 2.48
CA LEU A 609 28.53 -15.17 2.78
C LEU A 609 28.50 -16.55 2.10
N VAL A 610 29.39 -16.76 1.13
CA VAL A 610 29.56 -18.07 0.48
C VAL A 610 30.27 -19.06 1.41
N ASN A 611 29.50 -19.98 1.99
CA ASN A 611 29.97 -20.92 3.01
C ASN A 611 29.38 -22.34 2.82
N MET A 612 29.46 -23.17 3.87
CA MET A 612 29.01 -24.56 3.79
C MET A 612 27.49 -24.72 3.80
N GLU A 613 26.74 -23.74 4.30
CA GLU A 613 25.27 -23.72 4.30
C GLU A 613 24.74 -23.65 2.86
N ASP A 614 25.31 -22.80 2.01
CA ASP A 614 25.00 -22.74 0.56
C ASP A 614 25.17 -24.09 -0.12
N LYS A 615 26.19 -24.84 0.29
CA LYS A 615 26.43 -26.16 -0.28
C LYS A 615 25.45 -27.19 0.25
N TYR A 616 25.19 -27.23 1.55
CA TYR A 616 24.43 -28.32 2.16
C TYR A 616 22.92 -28.09 2.09
N ASN A 617 22.48 -26.87 2.32
CA ASN A 617 21.06 -26.53 2.44
C ASN A 617 20.45 -26.10 1.10
N PHE A 618 21.27 -25.64 0.14
CA PHE A 618 20.77 -25.14 -1.15
C PHE A 618 21.28 -26.01 -2.31
N TRP A 619 22.58 -26.06 -2.57
CA TRP A 619 23.09 -26.88 -3.68
C TRP A 619 22.80 -28.38 -3.50
N SER A 620 23.11 -28.97 -2.34
CA SER A 620 22.98 -30.42 -2.12
C SER A 620 21.53 -30.86 -1.96
N LEU A 621 20.67 -29.99 -1.42
CA LEU A 621 19.24 -30.27 -1.26
C LEU A 621 18.56 -30.42 -2.61
N PHE A 622 18.95 -29.60 -3.58
CA PHE A 622 18.38 -29.59 -4.92
C PHE A 622 19.26 -30.28 -5.98
N ALA A 623 20.29 -31.03 -5.59
CA ALA A 623 21.22 -31.66 -6.52
C ALA A 623 20.51 -32.63 -7.50
N GLY A 624 20.72 -32.43 -8.80
CA GLY A 624 20.01 -33.12 -9.88
C GLY A 624 18.66 -32.50 -10.24
N GLY A 625 18.23 -31.46 -9.52
CA GLY A 625 17.05 -30.65 -9.83
C GLY A 625 17.24 -29.80 -11.08
N LYS A 626 16.11 -29.41 -11.66
CA LYS A 626 16.05 -28.56 -12.86
C LYS A 626 15.06 -27.41 -12.65
N GLY A 627 15.45 -26.20 -13.01
CA GLY A 627 14.60 -25.02 -13.01
C GLY A 627 15.22 -23.80 -12.33
N TYR A 628 14.38 -22.85 -11.92
CA TYR A 628 14.78 -21.63 -11.25
C TYR A 628 14.98 -21.87 -9.75
N LEU A 629 16.14 -22.43 -9.40
CA LEU A 629 16.42 -22.89 -8.04
C LEU A 629 17.63 -22.14 -7.44
N PRO A 630 17.68 -21.96 -6.11
CA PRO A 630 18.71 -21.14 -5.46
C PRO A 630 20.13 -21.71 -5.63
N GLY A 631 20.27 -23.04 -5.72
CA GLY A 631 21.57 -23.72 -5.90
C GLY A 631 22.09 -23.80 -7.34
N ASP A 632 21.39 -23.21 -8.31
CA ASP A 632 21.80 -23.10 -9.72
C ASP A 632 22.72 -21.88 -9.87
N TYR A 633 23.98 -22.03 -9.45
CA TYR A 633 24.94 -20.93 -9.38
C TYR A 633 25.49 -20.52 -10.74
N ASN A 634 25.36 -21.36 -11.77
CA ASN A 634 25.76 -21.02 -13.13
C ASN A 634 24.58 -20.59 -14.04
N LEU A 635 23.34 -20.64 -13.54
CA LEU A 635 22.11 -20.24 -14.22
C LEU A 635 21.87 -21.04 -15.51
N ASP A 636 22.28 -22.31 -15.53
CA ASP A 636 22.04 -23.23 -16.65
C ASP A 636 20.75 -24.05 -16.53
N ALA A 637 19.98 -23.77 -15.46
CA ALA A 637 18.78 -24.48 -15.02
C ALA A 637 19.02 -25.86 -14.43
N ASN A 638 20.25 -26.36 -14.26
CA ASN A 638 20.52 -27.71 -13.75
C ASN A 638 21.49 -27.68 -12.57
N ILE A 639 21.00 -28.03 -11.38
CA ILE A 639 21.86 -28.08 -10.19
C ILE A 639 22.74 -29.33 -10.23
N ASN A 640 24.01 -29.13 -10.55
CA ASN A 640 24.95 -30.21 -10.81
C ASN A 640 26.36 -29.91 -10.26
N ASN A 641 27.34 -30.73 -10.64
CA ASN A 641 28.70 -30.57 -10.10
C ASN A 641 29.40 -29.30 -10.60
N GLN A 642 28.96 -28.68 -11.70
CA GLN A 642 29.52 -27.44 -12.22
C GLN A 642 29.22 -26.27 -11.28
N ASP A 643 27.98 -26.12 -10.80
CA ASP A 643 27.62 -25.11 -9.80
C ASP A 643 28.54 -25.16 -8.58
N LYS A 644 28.74 -26.37 -8.05
CA LYS A 644 29.58 -26.56 -6.87
C LYS A 644 31.05 -26.37 -7.17
N ASN A 645 31.57 -27.01 -8.23
CA ASN A 645 33.02 -27.11 -8.43
C ASN A 645 33.60 -25.85 -9.08
N ASP A 646 32.85 -25.22 -9.97
CA ASP A 646 33.32 -24.13 -10.81
C ASP A 646 32.94 -22.78 -10.18
N VAL A 647 31.75 -22.68 -9.57
CA VAL A 647 31.28 -21.44 -8.92
C VAL A 647 31.48 -21.46 -7.40
N TRP A 648 30.67 -22.21 -6.64
CA TRP A 648 30.68 -22.17 -5.16
C TRP A 648 32.06 -22.42 -4.56
N ARG A 649 32.76 -23.46 -5.00
CA ARG A 649 34.06 -23.85 -4.43
C ARG A 649 35.13 -22.78 -4.66
N SER A 650 35.06 -22.08 -5.79
CA SER A 650 36.04 -21.04 -6.12
C SER A 650 35.80 -19.74 -5.33
N ASN A 651 34.60 -19.61 -4.73
CA ASN A 651 34.17 -18.46 -3.94
C ASN A 651 34.05 -18.74 -2.44
N LEU A 652 34.41 -19.93 -1.97
CA LEU A 652 34.31 -20.29 -0.55
C LEU A 652 35.02 -19.29 0.38
N ASN A 653 34.27 -18.79 1.37
CA ASN A 653 34.62 -17.71 2.32
C ASN A 653 34.70 -16.30 1.72
N ARG A 654 34.12 -16.06 0.54
CA ARG A 654 33.82 -14.69 0.10
C ARG A 654 32.57 -14.19 0.82
N GLU A 655 32.59 -12.92 1.17
CA GLU A 655 31.47 -12.22 1.79
C GLU A 655 31.20 -10.92 1.02
N THR A 656 29.96 -10.43 1.07
CA THR A 656 29.63 -9.11 0.55
C THR A 656 30.40 -8.03 1.31
N GLN A 657 30.64 -6.91 0.65
CA GLN A 657 31.25 -5.73 1.27
C GLN A 657 30.31 -4.53 1.25
N VAL A 658 29.05 -4.73 0.81
CA VAL A 658 28.01 -3.71 0.90
C VAL A 658 27.83 -3.33 2.37
N PRO A 659 27.87 -2.03 2.75
CA PRO A 659 27.64 -1.62 4.12
C PRO A 659 26.24 -2.01 4.61
N GLU A 660 26.17 -2.54 5.83
CA GLU A 660 24.92 -2.85 6.56
C GLU A 660 24.70 -1.87 7.71
#